data_AF-H2YAI9-F1
#
_entry.id   AF-H2YAI9-F1
#
_cell.length_a   1.000
_cell.length_b   1.000
_cell.length_c   1.000
_cell.angle_alpha   90.00
_cell.angle_beta   90.00
_cell.angle_gamma   90.00
#
_symmetry.space_group_name_H-M   'P 1'
#
loop_
_entity.id
_entity.type
_entity.pdbx_description
1 polymer ?
#
loop_
_entity_poly.entity_id
_entity_poly.type
_entity_poly.pdbx_seq_one_letter_code
_entity_poly.pdbx_strand_id
1 'polypeptide(L)'
;HSLKMSNHTLNPTVTRMLHDKLYEKRKVAALEIEKLVRSYTSRHDATLDIQRIISMLSTEFTLSQNPHSRKGGLIGLAACAIALGNQHIQTYLESLIKPVLICSSDPDSRMRYFACESLYNIVKVSRADTLPYFSELFDALSKLSADPDPNVRNGSDLLDRLLKDIVTETPTFDITAFVALLRERMYTKKQFTRRFLVQWLKCVMSIPEVDILVFLPELLDPLFLILGDTSKEIRNMCQTTLGEFLTMIEKSPDKVDFNNMANIIIIHSQSEDRLIQETSLVWLLHFVSLAGSVVLKYLSGILGAILPTLAYDNQQHKNILFPGCVDILLLTFFIIQTCLTHPEQILHIRETAKQANISLMKLITPSLDKEGNDGQPNTNLPLTEVVDVFTEYLVFHSKDTKSAVIRWITHLLVKIPYSIFDHVEKIFSEVMKRIKDDADDVVLLTLECMAEMASSVAGTPIDSQVFVGTRHMLNPSLLSMHTPLVLNIYFTKFISRLLRYFKSDPKLLEERSSFIIRQLCALLNAENVFRALSTALTFSSEQEQVEDPRFCSHTIKKLNTILMTSSELSELREKLKNKSGKENSDLFCCLYKSWCHNPIAAICLCLLTQNYQHCCTLLQKFSDFELTVDLLVELDKLVQLLESPIFAYLRLQLLEGRCRQHLTKCLYSLLMLLPQSRSFDTLHHRLNCVPDPGLL
;
A
#
# COMPACT_ATOMS: atom_id res chain seq x y z
N HIS A 1 -12.84 93.34 -8.58
CA HIS A 1 -13.80 92.44 -9.27
C HIS A 1 -13.35 91.01 -9.05
N SER A 2 -14.02 90.32 -8.10
CA SER A 2 -13.64 89.02 -7.56
C SER A 2 -14.06 87.86 -8.48
N LEU A 3 -13.10 87.00 -8.79
CA LEU A 3 -13.29 85.64 -9.30
C LEU A 3 -14.21 84.84 -8.37
N LYS A 4 -15.46 84.62 -8.78
CA LYS A 4 -16.26 83.47 -8.33
C LYS A 4 -15.92 82.30 -9.25
N MET A 5 -14.94 81.49 -8.85
CA MET A 5 -14.80 80.14 -9.38
C MET A 5 -16.03 79.33 -8.93
N SER A 6 -16.84 78.89 -9.88
CA SER A 6 -17.92 77.95 -9.63
C SER A 6 -17.35 76.58 -9.26
N ASN A 7 -17.62 76.13 -8.05
CA ASN A 7 -17.26 74.83 -7.44
C ASN A 7 -17.94 73.60 -8.09
N HIS A 8 -18.16 73.58 -9.41
CA HIS A 8 -18.84 72.46 -10.06
C HIS A 8 -17.95 71.84 -11.14
N THR A 9 -17.18 70.82 -10.75
CA THR A 9 -16.33 69.99 -11.63
C THR A 9 -17.14 69.30 -12.74
N LEU A 10 -18.44 69.06 -12.51
CA LEU A 10 -19.40 68.53 -13.49
C LEU A 10 -20.60 69.47 -13.63
N ASN A 11 -21.16 69.56 -14.84
CA ASN A 11 -22.38 70.31 -15.11
C ASN A 11 -23.52 69.85 -14.15
N PRO A 12 -24.29 70.78 -13.54
CA PRO A 12 -25.41 70.44 -12.65
C PRO A 12 -26.42 69.45 -13.26
N THR A 13 -26.66 69.52 -14.58
CA THR A 13 -27.55 68.59 -15.28
C THR A 13 -26.98 67.17 -15.27
N VAL A 14 -25.69 67.02 -15.57
CA VAL A 14 -24.98 65.72 -15.54
C VAL A 14 -24.99 65.16 -14.12
N THR A 15 -24.67 65.99 -13.14
CA THR A 15 -24.71 65.64 -11.70
C THR A 15 -26.10 65.13 -11.31
N ARG A 16 -27.18 65.82 -11.71
CA ARG A 16 -28.56 65.40 -11.42
C ARG A 16 -28.91 64.08 -12.11
N MET A 17 -28.46 63.88 -13.34
CA MET A 17 -28.74 62.66 -14.09
C MET A 17 -28.02 61.44 -13.53
N LEU A 18 -26.81 61.60 -12.97
CA LEU A 18 -26.12 60.53 -12.24
C LEU A 18 -26.88 60.08 -10.97
N HIS A 19 -27.65 60.98 -10.34
CA HIS A 19 -28.50 60.69 -9.19
C HIS A 19 -29.84 60.03 -9.57
N ASP A 20 -30.19 59.98 -10.85
CA ASP A 20 -31.52 59.53 -11.29
C ASP A 20 -31.71 58.03 -11.04
N LYS A 21 -32.94 57.61 -10.78
CA LYS A 21 -33.32 56.21 -10.56
C LYS A 21 -33.20 55.36 -11.83
N LEU A 22 -33.40 55.94 -13.01
CA LEU A 22 -33.39 55.24 -14.29
C LEU A 22 -31.96 55.02 -14.79
N TYR A 23 -31.63 53.78 -15.17
CA TYR A 23 -30.32 53.44 -15.73
C TYR A 23 -30.01 54.24 -17.01
N GLU A 24 -30.97 54.36 -17.93
CA GLU A 24 -30.78 55.09 -19.19
C GLU A 24 -30.37 56.55 -18.99
N LYS A 25 -30.91 57.22 -17.98
CA LYS A 25 -30.52 58.60 -17.68
C LYS A 25 -29.10 58.69 -17.11
N ARG A 26 -28.70 57.74 -16.26
CA ARG A 26 -27.32 57.65 -15.77
C ARG A 26 -26.35 57.35 -16.91
N LYS A 27 -26.75 56.51 -17.87
CA LYS A 27 -25.96 56.19 -19.07
C LYS A 27 -25.75 57.42 -19.96
N VAL A 28 -26.79 58.24 -20.17
CA VAL A 28 -26.63 59.52 -20.90
C VAL A 28 -25.66 60.45 -20.16
N ALA A 29 -25.75 60.54 -18.83
CA ALA A 29 -24.79 61.33 -18.05
C ALA A 29 -23.35 60.81 -18.19
N ALA A 30 -23.17 59.48 -18.17
CA ALA A 30 -21.88 58.83 -18.37
C ALA A 30 -21.28 59.15 -19.75
N LEU A 31 -22.08 59.15 -20.82
CA LEU A 31 -21.63 59.56 -22.16
C LEU A 31 -21.17 61.02 -22.22
N GLU A 32 -21.81 61.92 -21.47
CA GLU A 32 -21.37 63.32 -21.38
C GLU A 32 -20.06 63.46 -20.59
N ILE A 33 -19.88 62.67 -19.52
CA ILE A 33 -18.60 62.59 -18.80
C ILE A 33 -17.51 62.05 -19.72
N GLU A 34 -17.82 61.03 -20.52
CA GLU A 34 -16.87 60.46 -21.48
C GLU A 34 -16.38 61.53 -22.48
N LYS A 35 -17.31 62.28 -23.09
CA LYS A 35 -16.98 63.39 -24.01
C LYS A 35 -16.14 64.46 -23.32
N LEU A 36 -16.48 64.81 -22.08
CA LEU A 36 -15.76 65.83 -21.31
C LEU A 36 -14.32 65.40 -21.03
N VAL A 37 -14.12 64.18 -20.51
CA VAL A 37 -12.77 63.64 -20.22
C VAL A 37 -11.96 63.51 -21.51
N ARG A 38 -12.57 63.10 -22.62
CA ARG A 38 -11.91 63.03 -23.95
C ARG A 38 -11.49 64.43 -24.47
N SER A 39 -12.22 65.48 -24.09
CA SER A 39 -11.83 66.86 -24.41
C SER A 39 -10.65 67.36 -23.57
N TYR A 40 -10.43 66.76 -22.40
CA TYR A 40 -9.30 67.08 -21.51
C TYR A 40 -8.05 66.29 -21.85
N THR A 41 -8.16 65.04 -22.33
CA THR A 41 -7.00 64.28 -22.79
C THR A 41 -6.27 64.93 -23.97
N SER A 42 -6.97 65.75 -24.77
CA SER A 42 -6.34 66.53 -25.86
C SER A 42 -5.63 67.82 -25.40
N ARG A 43 -5.69 68.16 -24.11
CA ARG A 43 -5.06 69.36 -23.54
C ARG A 43 -3.95 68.97 -22.56
N HIS A 44 -2.73 69.47 -22.77
CA HIS A 44 -1.59 69.13 -21.92
C HIS A 44 -1.74 69.52 -20.44
N ASP A 45 -2.56 70.53 -20.12
CA ASP A 45 -2.68 71.06 -18.74
C ASP A 45 -3.88 70.50 -17.94
N ALA A 46 -4.68 69.60 -18.51
CA ALA A 46 -5.97 69.20 -17.94
C ALA A 46 -5.92 67.95 -17.03
N THR A 47 -4.73 67.47 -16.64
CA THR A 47 -4.54 66.33 -15.72
C THR A 47 -5.25 66.53 -14.39
N LEU A 48 -5.14 67.73 -13.80
CA LEU A 48 -5.79 68.06 -12.52
C LEU A 48 -7.31 68.06 -12.62
N ASP A 49 -7.86 68.45 -13.77
CA ASP A 49 -9.31 68.45 -13.99
C ASP A 49 -9.86 67.02 -14.07
N ILE A 50 -9.14 66.13 -14.76
CA ILE A 50 -9.47 64.70 -14.80
C ILE A 50 -9.39 64.09 -13.39
N GLN A 51 -8.32 64.37 -12.64
CA GLN A 51 -8.18 63.89 -11.25
C GLN A 51 -9.33 64.38 -10.37
N ARG A 52 -9.77 65.64 -10.52
CA ARG A 52 -10.92 66.17 -9.77
C ARG A 52 -12.23 65.48 -10.15
N ILE A 53 -12.46 65.17 -11.42
CA ILE A 53 -13.66 64.42 -11.86
C ILE A 53 -13.65 63.02 -11.25
N ILE A 54 -12.53 62.30 -11.37
CA ILE A 54 -12.38 60.95 -10.81
C ILE A 54 -12.54 60.98 -9.29
N SER A 55 -11.90 61.94 -8.61
CA SER A 55 -12.02 62.11 -7.16
C SER A 55 -13.47 62.37 -6.76
N MET A 56 -14.18 63.30 -7.41
CA MET A 56 -15.59 63.56 -7.13
C MET A 56 -16.44 62.30 -7.27
N LEU A 57 -16.29 61.56 -8.37
CA LEU A 57 -17.03 60.32 -8.60
C LEU A 57 -16.68 59.25 -7.55
N SER A 58 -15.41 59.18 -7.14
CA SER A 58 -14.90 58.24 -6.14
C SER A 58 -15.30 58.58 -4.69
N THR A 59 -15.40 59.86 -4.32
CA THR A 59 -15.58 60.24 -2.90
C THR A 59 -17.00 60.72 -2.63
N GLU A 60 -17.62 61.45 -3.55
CA GLU A 60 -18.96 62.01 -3.36
C GLU A 60 -20.05 61.06 -3.86
N PHE A 61 -19.79 60.28 -4.91
CA PHE A 61 -20.80 59.38 -5.49
C PHE A 61 -20.69 57.95 -4.97
N THR A 62 -19.55 57.25 -5.14
CA THR A 62 -19.45 55.83 -4.75
C THR A 62 -19.56 55.60 -3.24
N LEU A 63 -19.23 56.59 -2.41
CA LEU A 63 -19.40 56.53 -0.95
C LEU A 63 -20.73 57.15 -0.46
N SER A 64 -21.61 57.57 -1.37
CA SER A 64 -22.88 58.20 -1.03
C SER A 64 -23.82 57.23 -0.28
N GLN A 65 -24.61 57.77 0.65
CA GLN A 65 -25.69 57.02 1.28
C GLN A 65 -26.80 56.68 0.29
N ASN A 66 -26.96 57.45 -0.79
CA ASN A 66 -27.95 57.20 -1.83
C ASN A 66 -27.49 56.10 -2.80
N PRO A 67 -28.21 54.97 -2.90
CA PRO A 67 -27.84 53.87 -3.81
C PRO A 67 -27.80 54.28 -5.28
N HIS A 68 -28.61 55.25 -5.71
CA HIS A 68 -28.61 55.73 -7.10
C HIS A 68 -27.36 56.57 -7.40
N SER A 69 -26.92 57.39 -6.44
CA SER A 69 -25.65 58.11 -6.54
C SER A 69 -24.47 57.16 -6.61
N ARG A 70 -24.45 56.10 -5.80
CA ARG A 70 -23.38 55.08 -5.89
C ARG A 70 -23.33 54.43 -7.27
N LYS A 71 -24.49 54.06 -7.85
CA LYS A 71 -24.61 53.54 -9.22
C LYS A 71 -24.14 54.55 -10.27
N GLY A 72 -24.45 55.83 -10.07
CA GLY A 72 -23.96 56.94 -10.90
C GLY A 72 -22.43 57.10 -10.84
N GLY A 73 -21.83 56.98 -9.65
CA GLY A 73 -20.39 57.02 -9.47
C GLY A 73 -19.69 55.91 -10.25
N LEU A 74 -20.18 54.67 -10.12
CA LEU A 74 -19.64 53.50 -10.81
C LEU A 74 -19.64 53.65 -12.34
N ILE A 75 -20.80 53.98 -12.94
CA ILE A 75 -20.90 54.16 -14.39
C ILE A 75 -20.10 55.39 -14.87
N GLY A 76 -19.98 56.43 -14.04
CA GLY A 76 -19.15 57.59 -14.32
C GLY A 76 -17.65 57.27 -14.33
N LEU A 77 -17.17 56.48 -13.37
CA LEU A 77 -15.77 56.02 -13.33
C LEU A 77 -15.43 55.15 -14.55
N ALA A 78 -16.33 54.24 -14.92
CA ALA A 78 -16.20 53.44 -16.14
C ALA A 78 -16.15 54.32 -17.41
N ALA A 79 -16.98 55.36 -17.49
CA ALA A 79 -16.94 56.31 -18.61
C ALA A 79 -15.64 57.13 -18.65
N CYS A 80 -15.09 57.51 -17.49
CA CYS A 80 -13.76 58.15 -17.42
C CYS A 80 -12.68 57.21 -17.98
N ALA A 81 -12.69 55.93 -17.62
CA ALA A 81 -11.76 54.95 -18.15
C ALA A 81 -11.87 54.80 -19.68
N ILE A 82 -13.08 54.69 -20.22
CA ILE A 82 -13.33 54.61 -21.68
C ILE A 82 -12.83 55.86 -22.41
N ALA A 83 -13.00 57.05 -21.82
CA ALA A 83 -12.55 58.31 -22.39
C ALA A 83 -11.02 58.46 -22.41
N LEU A 84 -10.36 58.01 -21.33
CA LEU A 84 -8.91 58.04 -21.21
C LEU A 84 -8.22 57.15 -22.25
N GLY A 85 -8.85 56.01 -22.59
CA GLY A 85 -8.28 55.04 -23.52
C GLY A 85 -6.98 54.41 -22.99
N ASN A 86 -6.41 53.49 -23.76
CA ASN A 86 -5.18 52.79 -23.38
C ASN A 86 -3.95 53.72 -23.26
N GLN A 87 -3.96 54.90 -23.90
CA GLN A 87 -2.81 55.82 -23.90
C GLN A 87 -2.62 56.59 -22.58
N HIS A 88 -3.70 56.88 -21.86
CA HIS A 88 -3.66 57.76 -20.69
C HIS A 88 -4.19 57.14 -19.41
N ILE A 89 -4.85 55.98 -19.49
CA ILE A 89 -5.51 55.35 -18.33
C ILE A 89 -4.53 54.97 -17.22
N GLN A 90 -3.29 54.57 -17.55
CA GLN A 90 -2.30 54.07 -16.61
C GLN A 90 -2.09 54.98 -15.39
N THR A 91 -2.00 56.29 -15.60
CA THR A 91 -1.80 57.31 -14.54
C THR A 91 -2.95 57.38 -13.54
N TYR A 92 -4.15 56.95 -13.94
CA TYR A 92 -5.36 57.09 -13.13
C TYR A 92 -5.90 55.75 -12.63
N LEU A 93 -5.27 54.62 -12.98
CA LEU A 93 -5.80 53.28 -12.71
C LEU A 93 -6.07 53.02 -11.24
N GLU A 94 -5.16 53.40 -10.34
CA GLU A 94 -5.35 53.25 -8.90
C GLU A 94 -6.65 53.94 -8.42
N SER A 95 -6.84 55.17 -8.88
CA SER A 95 -7.99 56.01 -8.52
C SER A 95 -9.30 55.56 -9.17
N LEU A 96 -9.23 54.79 -10.25
CA LEU A 96 -10.39 54.19 -10.92
C LEU A 96 -10.77 52.83 -10.32
N ILE A 97 -9.78 51.99 -10.02
CA ILE A 97 -10.00 50.61 -9.56
C ILE A 97 -10.42 50.56 -8.09
N LYS A 98 -9.67 51.22 -7.18
CA LYS A 98 -9.91 51.11 -5.73
C LYS A 98 -11.34 51.45 -5.29
N PRO A 99 -11.98 52.53 -5.79
CA PRO A 99 -13.35 52.86 -5.38
C PRO A 99 -14.37 51.83 -5.84
N VAL A 100 -14.17 51.25 -7.03
CA VAL A 100 -15.04 50.22 -7.58
C VAL A 100 -14.85 48.89 -6.82
N LEU A 101 -13.62 48.55 -6.43
CA LEU A 101 -13.35 47.39 -5.58
C LEU A 101 -14.06 47.48 -4.23
N ILE A 102 -14.15 48.65 -3.62
CA ILE A 102 -14.92 48.84 -2.38
C ILE A 102 -16.41 48.50 -2.62
N CYS A 103 -16.97 48.99 -3.73
CA CYS A 103 -18.37 48.70 -4.11
C CYS A 103 -18.62 47.23 -4.47
N SER A 104 -17.58 46.45 -4.83
CA SER A 104 -17.71 45.01 -5.12
C SER A 104 -18.16 44.19 -3.90
N SER A 105 -17.98 44.73 -2.69
CA SER A 105 -18.40 44.12 -1.43
C SER A 105 -19.60 44.84 -0.78
N ASP A 106 -20.34 45.67 -1.54
CA ASP A 106 -21.53 46.39 -1.04
C ASP A 106 -22.65 45.40 -0.64
N PRO A 107 -23.43 45.67 0.42
CA PRO A 107 -24.55 44.83 0.80
C PRO A 107 -25.65 44.69 -0.27
N ASP A 108 -25.89 45.70 -1.13
CA ASP A 108 -26.85 45.62 -2.26
C ASP A 108 -26.26 44.80 -3.42
N SER A 109 -26.91 43.69 -3.78
CA SER A 109 -26.45 42.86 -4.90
C SER A 109 -26.41 43.60 -6.23
N ARG A 110 -27.31 44.57 -6.42
CA ARG A 110 -27.29 45.42 -7.63
C ARG A 110 -26.05 46.31 -7.65
N MET A 111 -25.59 46.80 -6.50
CA MET A 111 -24.35 47.56 -6.42
C MET A 111 -23.15 46.70 -6.80
N ARG A 112 -23.09 45.47 -6.30
CA ARG A 112 -22.03 44.51 -6.67
C ARG A 112 -22.04 44.18 -8.17
N TYR A 113 -23.22 43.99 -8.76
CA TYR A 113 -23.37 43.81 -10.21
C TYR A 113 -22.81 44.99 -11.01
N PHE A 114 -23.18 46.23 -10.65
CA PHE A 114 -22.65 47.43 -11.32
C PHE A 114 -21.15 47.61 -11.09
N ALA A 115 -20.62 47.14 -9.96
CA ALA A 115 -19.19 47.10 -9.73
C ALA A 115 -18.50 46.13 -10.70
N CYS A 116 -19.05 44.93 -10.94
CA CYS A 116 -18.57 44.00 -11.97
C CYS A 116 -18.52 44.66 -13.35
N GLU A 117 -19.62 45.30 -13.77
CA GLU A 117 -19.73 45.98 -15.07
C GLU A 117 -18.70 47.12 -15.21
N SER A 118 -18.50 47.88 -14.13
CA SER A 118 -17.54 48.99 -14.11
C SER A 118 -16.10 48.50 -14.14
N LEU A 119 -15.76 47.47 -13.36
CA LEU A 119 -14.44 46.81 -13.41
C LEU A 119 -14.18 46.22 -14.79
N TYR A 120 -15.14 45.53 -15.39
CA TYR A 120 -15.01 44.99 -16.75
C TYR A 120 -14.67 46.11 -17.75
N ASN A 121 -15.39 47.23 -17.73
CA ASN A 121 -15.13 48.34 -18.64
C ASN A 121 -13.76 48.99 -18.40
N ILE A 122 -13.35 49.15 -17.13
CA ILE A 122 -12.00 49.67 -16.79
C ILE A 122 -10.94 48.72 -17.34
N VAL A 123 -11.00 47.44 -16.95
CA VAL A 123 -10.02 46.40 -17.32
C VAL A 123 -9.97 46.18 -18.83
N LYS A 124 -11.10 46.29 -19.52
CA LYS A 124 -11.18 46.16 -20.98
C LYS A 124 -10.35 47.22 -21.69
N VAL A 125 -10.29 48.43 -21.13
CA VAL A 125 -9.56 49.55 -21.72
C VAL A 125 -8.08 49.49 -21.35
N SER A 126 -7.73 49.18 -20.11
CA SER A 126 -6.34 49.17 -19.63
C SER A 126 -5.56 47.90 -19.94
N ARG A 127 -6.22 46.75 -20.18
CA ARG A 127 -5.56 45.48 -20.55
C ARG A 127 -4.39 45.16 -19.60
N ALA A 128 -3.17 45.00 -20.12
CA ALA A 128 -1.98 44.64 -19.35
C ALA A 128 -1.61 45.66 -18.25
N ASP A 129 -2.00 46.94 -18.40
CA ASP A 129 -1.75 47.97 -17.38
C ASP A 129 -2.50 47.69 -16.06
N THR A 130 -3.48 46.78 -16.07
CA THR A 130 -4.20 46.37 -14.84
C THR A 130 -3.43 45.38 -13.96
N LEU A 131 -2.42 44.70 -14.50
CA LEU A 131 -1.74 43.61 -13.80
C LEU A 131 -1.06 44.01 -12.48
N PRO A 132 -0.57 45.25 -12.27
CA PRO A 132 -0.11 45.70 -10.96
C PRO A 132 -1.19 45.62 -9.85
N TYR A 133 -2.47 45.64 -10.23
CA TYR A 133 -3.63 45.52 -9.32
C TYR A 133 -4.25 44.11 -9.35
N PHE A 134 -3.59 43.14 -9.99
CA PHE A 134 -4.15 41.82 -10.23
C PHE A 134 -4.60 41.13 -8.95
N SER A 135 -3.80 41.13 -7.88
CA SER A 135 -4.17 40.45 -6.63
C SER A 135 -5.46 41.00 -6.00
N GLU A 136 -5.65 42.32 -6.03
CA GLU A 136 -6.88 42.96 -5.53
C GLU A 136 -8.09 42.65 -6.43
N LEU A 137 -7.89 42.68 -7.76
CA LEU A 137 -8.91 42.34 -8.74
C LEU A 137 -9.32 40.87 -8.64
N PHE A 138 -8.35 39.96 -8.51
CA PHE A 138 -8.56 38.53 -8.35
C PHE A 138 -9.35 38.22 -7.06
N ASP A 139 -9.01 38.89 -5.96
CA ASP A 139 -9.72 38.75 -4.68
C ASP A 139 -11.17 39.23 -4.75
N ALA A 140 -11.41 40.37 -5.38
CA ALA A 140 -12.77 40.87 -5.60
C ALA A 140 -13.55 39.93 -6.52
N LEU A 141 -12.95 39.53 -7.64
CA LEU A 141 -13.56 38.62 -8.59
C LEU A 141 -13.91 37.27 -7.97
N SER A 142 -13.01 36.69 -7.16
CA SER A 142 -13.24 35.45 -6.43
C SER A 142 -14.48 35.51 -5.52
N LYS A 143 -14.73 36.67 -4.89
CA LYS A 143 -15.94 36.91 -4.08
C LYS A 143 -17.18 37.07 -4.95
N LEU A 144 -17.08 37.80 -6.06
CA LEU A 144 -18.18 38.07 -7.00
C LEU A 144 -18.63 36.80 -7.74
N SER A 145 -17.70 35.95 -8.16
CA SER A 145 -18.01 34.65 -8.78
C SER A 145 -18.62 33.65 -7.78
N ALA A 146 -18.46 33.91 -6.48
CA ALA A 146 -19.08 33.16 -5.39
C ALA A 146 -20.26 33.89 -4.72
N ASP A 147 -20.83 34.90 -5.38
CA ASP A 147 -21.91 35.71 -4.81
C ASP A 147 -23.20 34.89 -4.62
N PRO A 148 -23.96 35.13 -3.54
CA PRO A 148 -25.27 34.50 -3.36
C PRO A 148 -26.27 34.88 -4.47
N ASP A 149 -26.16 36.05 -5.09
CA ASP A 149 -27.03 36.49 -6.18
C ASP A 149 -26.52 35.93 -7.54
N PRO A 150 -27.32 35.12 -8.25
CA PRO A 150 -26.92 34.58 -9.55
C PRO A 150 -26.66 35.66 -10.60
N ASN A 151 -27.31 36.83 -10.53
CA ASN A 151 -27.06 37.91 -11.48
C ASN A 151 -25.66 38.50 -11.31
N VAL A 152 -25.19 38.63 -10.06
CA VAL A 152 -23.84 39.11 -9.75
C VAL A 152 -22.81 38.12 -10.25
N ARG A 153 -23.03 36.81 -10.02
CA ARG A 153 -22.16 35.75 -10.55
C ARG A 153 -22.07 35.81 -12.07
N ASN A 154 -23.21 35.81 -12.76
CA ASN A 154 -23.25 35.92 -14.23
C ASN A 154 -22.60 37.23 -14.73
N GLY A 155 -22.76 38.33 -14.00
CA GLY A 155 -22.11 39.61 -14.33
C GLY A 155 -20.59 39.59 -14.15
N SER A 156 -20.08 38.76 -13.24
CA SER A 156 -18.64 38.60 -13.00
C SER A 156 -17.94 37.77 -14.09
N ASP A 157 -18.65 36.88 -14.78
CA ASP A 157 -18.08 35.97 -15.78
C ASP A 157 -17.36 36.69 -16.94
N LEU A 158 -17.86 37.86 -17.36
CA LEU A 158 -17.22 38.64 -18.42
C LEU A 158 -15.88 39.23 -17.96
N LEU A 159 -15.81 39.68 -16.71
CA LEU A 159 -14.57 40.17 -16.10
C LEU A 159 -13.59 39.02 -15.87
N ASP A 160 -14.08 37.87 -15.43
CA ASP A 160 -13.29 36.65 -15.24
C ASP A 160 -12.60 36.20 -16.54
N ARG A 161 -13.36 36.05 -17.62
CA ARG A 161 -12.81 35.69 -18.94
C ARG A 161 -11.79 36.72 -19.42
N LEU A 162 -12.13 38.00 -19.31
CA LEU A 162 -11.25 39.08 -19.75
C LEU A 162 -9.92 39.10 -18.99
N LEU A 163 -9.93 38.90 -17.67
CA LEU A 163 -8.70 38.83 -16.88
C LEU A 163 -7.87 37.59 -17.24
N LYS A 164 -8.51 36.44 -17.49
CA LYS A 164 -7.81 35.24 -18.00
C LYS A 164 -7.13 35.54 -19.33
N ASP A 165 -7.85 36.13 -20.28
CA ASP A 165 -7.29 36.51 -21.59
C ASP A 165 -6.06 37.41 -21.42
N ILE A 166 -6.16 38.47 -20.59
CA ILE A 166 -5.04 39.40 -20.33
C ILE A 166 -3.85 38.68 -19.72
N VAL A 167 -4.06 37.81 -18.73
CA VAL A 167 -3.00 37.02 -18.08
C VAL A 167 -2.32 36.10 -19.10
N THR A 168 -3.10 35.39 -19.92
CA THR A 168 -2.56 34.46 -20.93
C THR A 168 -1.84 35.16 -22.08
N GLU A 169 -2.24 36.39 -22.43
CA GLU A 169 -1.60 37.18 -23.50
C GLU A 169 -0.36 37.96 -23.02
N THR A 170 -0.13 38.06 -21.71
CA THR A 170 0.96 38.89 -21.15
C THR A 170 2.15 38.04 -20.68
N PRO A 171 3.25 37.95 -21.44
CA PRO A 171 4.38 37.07 -21.11
C PRO A 171 5.18 37.52 -19.88
N THR A 172 5.07 38.80 -19.49
CA THR A 172 5.76 39.36 -18.32
C THR A 172 4.95 39.22 -17.02
N PHE A 173 3.79 38.56 -17.05
CA PHE A 173 2.98 38.37 -15.86
C PHE A 173 3.70 37.44 -14.87
N ASP A 174 3.73 37.84 -13.60
CA ASP A 174 4.38 37.05 -12.54
C ASP A 174 3.52 35.85 -12.15
N ILE A 175 3.66 34.78 -12.92
CA ILE A 175 2.97 33.52 -12.68
C ILE A 175 3.37 32.92 -11.32
N THR A 176 4.59 33.12 -10.87
CA THR A 176 5.07 32.58 -9.58
C THR A 176 4.29 33.20 -8.43
N ALA A 177 4.17 34.54 -8.42
CA ALA A 177 3.35 35.24 -7.42
C ALA A 177 1.86 34.86 -7.53
N PHE A 178 1.36 34.65 -8.75
CA PHE A 178 -0.04 34.24 -8.92
C PHE A 178 -0.31 32.82 -8.40
N VAL A 179 0.57 31.85 -8.67
CA VAL A 179 0.41 30.49 -8.18
C VAL A 179 0.49 30.44 -6.65
N ALA A 180 1.35 31.26 -6.04
CA ALA A 180 1.36 31.45 -4.58
C ALA A 180 0.01 31.97 -4.06
N LEU A 181 -0.57 32.98 -4.73
CA LEU A 181 -1.90 33.50 -4.39
C LEU A 181 -3.01 32.45 -4.56
N LEU A 182 -2.96 31.63 -5.62
CA LEU A 182 -3.90 30.53 -5.84
C LEU A 182 -3.82 29.53 -4.68
N ARG A 183 -2.62 29.04 -4.38
CA ARG A 183 -2.36 28.09 -3.29
C ARG A 183 -2.97 28.55 -1.97
N GLU A 184 -2.71 29.80 -1.56
CA GLU A 184 -3.23 30.35 -0.30
C GLU A 184 -4.75 30.32 -0.21
N ARG A 185 -5.46 30.43 -1.34
CA ARG A 185 -6.92 30.53 -1.38
C ARG A 185 -7.63 29.20 -1.60
N MET A 186 -6.93 28.16 -2.09
CA MET A 186 -7.54 26.87 -2.42
C MET A 186 -8.05 26.06 -1.22
N TYR A 187 -7.58 26.36 0.00
CA TYR A 187 -8.10 25.76 1.24
C TYR A 187 -9.51 26.20 1.65
N THR A 188 -10.14 27.10 0.90
CA THR A 188 -11.52 27.53 1.14
C THR A 188 -12.51 26.36 1.13
N LYS A 189 -13.58 26.46 1.93
CA LYS A 189 -14.70 25.49 1.94
C LYS A 189 -15.90 25.94 1.11
N LYS A 190 -15.84 27.14 0.52
CA LYS A 190 -16.94 27.70 -0.28
C LYS A 190 -16.95 27.08 -1.68
N GLN A 191 -18.02 26.36 -2.01
CA GLN A 191 -18.18 25.64 -3.29
C GLN A 191 -17.89 26.51 -4.53
N PHE A 192 -18.55 27.65 -4.67
CA PHE A 192 -18.34 28.51 -5.84
C PHE A 192 -16.91 29.08 -5.90
N THR A 193 -16.30 29.35 -4.76
CA THR A 193 -14.89 29.78 -4.72
C THR A 193 -13.96 28.65 -5.13
N ARG A 194 -14.18 27.41 -4.66
CA ARG A 194 -13.42 26.23 -5.12
C ARG A 194 -13.53 26.04 -6.63
N ARG A 195 -14.75 26.18 -7.16
CA ARG A 195 -14.99 26.12 -8.61
C ARG A 195 -14.17 27.18 -9.36
N PHE A 196 -14.24 28.43 -8.90
CA PHE A 196 -13.50 29.54 -9.47
C PHE A 196 -11.97 29.28 -9.47
N LEU A 197 -11.42 28.83 -8.34
CA LEU A 197 -9.98 28.59 -8.19
C LEU A 197 -9.47 27.46 -9.08
N VAL A 198 -10.21 26.36 -9.18
CA VAL A 198 -9.83 25.24 -10.09
C VAL A 198 -9.90 25.67 -11.56
N GLN A 199 -10.86 26.53 -11.94
CA GLN A 199 -10.93 27.08 -13.30
C GLN A 199 -9.75 28.01 -13.62
N TRP A 200 -9.29 28.79 -12.66
CA TRP A 200 -8.09 29.62 -12.82
C TRP A 200 -6.82 28.78 -12.87
N LEU A 201 -6.72 27.72 -12.08
CA LEU A 201 -5.62 26.77 -12.18
C LEU A 201 -5.56 26.14 -13.58
N LYS A 202 -6.70 25.70 -14.13
CA LYS A 202 -6.78 25.21 -15.51
C LYS A 202 -6.34 26.25 -16.55
N CYS A 203 -6.65 27.52 -16.33
CA CYS A 203 -6.18 28.61 -17.19
C CYS A 203 -4.65 28.72 -17.15
N VAL A 204 -4.03 28.68 -15.96
CA VAL A 204 -2.57 28.68 -15.83
C VAL A 204 -1.94 27.44 -16.50
N MET A 205 -2.53 26.25 -16.31
CA MET A 205 -2.07 25.01 -16.95
C MET A 205 -2.14 25.05 -18.49
N SER A 206 -2.96 25.93 -19.06
CA SER A 206 -3.09 26.08 -20.52
C SER A 206 -2.04 27.01 -21.14
N ILE A 207 -1.23 27.70 -20.34
CA ILE A 207 -0.17 28.60 -20.81
C ILE A 207 1.07 27.77 -21.18
N PRO A 208 1.46 27.68 -22.47
CA PRO A 208 2.54 26.79 -22.91
C PRO A 208 3.92 27.09 -22.32
N GLU A 209 4.20 28.35 -22.00
CA GLU A 209 5.48 28.82 -21.45
C GLU A 209 5.63 28.50 -19.96
N VAL A 210 4.53 28.14 -19.27
CA VAL A 210 4.52 27.91 -17.83
C VAL A 210 4.74 26.43 -17.53
N ASP A 211 5.83 26.13 -16.82
CA ASP A 211 6.08 24.79 -16.28
C ASP A 211 5.31 24.59 -14.97
N ILE A 212 4.01 24.28 -15.08
CA ILE A 212 3.12 24.16 -13.93
C ILE A 212 3.50 23.00 -12.97
N LEU A 213 4.27 22.02 -13.43
CA LEU A 213 4.71 20.88 -12.62
C LEU A 213 5.63 21.30 -11.48
N VAL A 214 6.40 22.38 -11.65
CA VAL A 214 7.29 22.93 -10.61
C VAL A 214 6.50 23.38 -9.38
N PHE A 215 5.25 23.83 -9.57
CA PHE A 215 4.38 24.30 -8.49
C PHE A 215 3.46 23.21 -7.92
N LEU A 216 3.41 22.04 -8.56
CA LEU A 216 2.50 20.97 -8.17
C LEU A 216 2.64 20.52 -6.71
N PRO A 217 3.84 20.41 -6.10
CA PRO A 217 3.96 20.03 -4.69
C PRO A 217 3.17 20.94 -3.75
N GLU A 218 3.02 22.22 -4.09
CA GLU A 218 2.29 23.19 -3.28
C GLU A 218 0.78 23.18 -3.55
N LEU A 219 0.36 22.71 -4.73
CA LEU A 219 -1.03 22.69 -5.18
C LEU A 219 -1.74 21.35 -4.93
N LEU A 220 -0.99 20.26 -4.78
CA LEU A 220 -1.53 18.90 -4.73
C LEU A 220 -2.45 18.67 -3.53
N ASP A 221 -2.00 19.06 -2.33
CA ASP A 221 -2.78 18.89 -1.10
C ASP A 221 -4.15 19.59 -1.15
N PRO A 222 -4.23 20.91 -1.45
CA PRO A 222 -5.53 21.57 -1.51
C PRO A 222 -6.41 21.05 -2.68
N LEU A 223 -5.84 20.52 -3.76
CA LEU A 223 -6.61 19.85 -4.81
C LEU A 223 -7.29 18.58 -4.29
N PHE A 224 -6.60 17.72 -3.55
CA PHE A 224 -7.24 16.56 -2.92
C PHE A 224 -8.34 16.98 -1.94
N LEU A 225 -8.18 18.07 -1.20
CA LEU A 225 -9.24 18.61 -0.32
C LEU A 225 -10.46 19.17 -1.09
N ILE A 226 -10.25 19.70 -2.30
CA ILE A 226 -11.35 20.12 -3.20
C ILE A 226 -12.03 18.92 -3.84
N LEU A 227 -11.31 17.82 -4.09
CA LEU A 227 -11.90 16.58 -4.63
C LEU A 227 -12.97 15.98 -3.72
N GLY A 228 -12.87 16.19 -2.40
CA GLY A 228 -13.90 15.81 -1.42
C GLY A 228 -15.08 16.79 -1.32
N ASP A 229 -15.28 17.70 -2.27
CA ASP A 229 -16.43 18.63 -2.24
C ASP A 229 -17.77 17.90 -2.36
N THR A 230 -18.82 18.42 -1.72
CA THR A 230 -20.17 17.83 -1.81
C THR A 230 -20.81 18.01 -3.19
N SER A 231 -20.38 19.00 -3.98
CA SER A 231 -20.85 19.23 -5.34
C SER A 231 -20.19 18.30 -6.36
N LYS A 232 -21.00 17.48 -7.05
CA LYS A 232 -20.53 16.57 -8.12
C LYS A 232 -19.82 17.31 -9.26
N GLU A 233 -20.28 18.51 -9.62
CA GLU A 233 -19.65 19.31 -10.66
C GLU A 233 -18.21 19.71 -10.28
N ILE A 234 -18.00 20.11 -9.02
CA ILE A 234 -16.68 20.50 -8.51
C ILE A 234 -15.76 19.29 -8.44
N ARG A 235 -16.27 18.15 -7.92
CA ARG A 235 -15.50 16.90 -7.88
C ARG A 235 -15.03 16.48 -9.27
N ASN A 236 -15.94 16.44 -10.25
CA ASN A 236 -15.61 16.07 -11.62
C ASN A 236 -14.55 17.01 -12.21
N MET A 237 -14.72 18.33 -12.03
CA MET A 237 -13.76 19.31 -12.53
C MET A 237 -12.38 19.17 -11.89
N CYS A 238 -12.34 18.96 -10.56
CA CYS A 238 -11.09 18.73 -9.83
C CYS A 238 -10.42 17.42 -10.26
N GLN A 239 -11.20 16.35 -10.43
CA GLN A 239 -10.70 15.05 -10.89
C GLN A 239 -10.12 15.12 -12.31
N THR A 240 -10.77 15.83 -13.24
CA THR A 240 -10.20 16.09 -14.56
C THR A 240 -8.89 16.86 -14.47
N THR A 241 -8.81 17.86 -13.59
CA THR A 241 -7.59 18.65 -13.37
C THR A 241 -6.44 17.78 -12.84
N LEU A 242 -6.72 16.92 -11.85
CA LEU A 242 -5.74 15.94 -11.33
C LEU A 242 -5.31 14.94 -12.43
N GLY A 243 -6.23 14.51 -13.30
CA GLY A 243 -5.91 13.66 -14.44
C GLY A 243 -4.97 14.30 -15.47
N GLU A 244 -5.20 15.58 -15.75
CA GLU A 244 -4.33 16.38 -16.62
C GLU A 244 -2.91 16.47 -16.01
N PHE A 245 -2.79 16.72 -14.70
CA PHE A 245 -1.49 16.67 -14.02
C PHE A 245 -0.81 15.32 -14.13
N LEU A 246 -1.53 14.22 -13.91
CA LEU A 246 -0.98 12.88 -14.02
C LEU A 246 -0.44 12.61 -15.43
N THR A 247 -1.19 13.02 -16.47
CA THR A 247 -0.77 12.92 -17.87
C THR A 247 0.50 13.75 -18.14
N MET A 248 0.63 14.93 -17.52
CA MET A 248 1.83 15.77 -17.63
C MET A 248 3.04 15.12 -16.93
N ILE A 249 2.85 14.55 -15.75
CA ILE A 249 3.87 13.80 -15.00
C ILE A 249 4.41 12.63 -15.83
N GLU A 250 3.53 11.84 -16.46
CA GLU A 250 3.94 10.71 -17.31
C GLU A 250 4.77 11.15 -18.52
N LYS A 251 4.46 12.29 -19.11
CA LYS A 251 5.19 12.84 -20.26
C LYS A 251 6.55 13.44 -19.88
N SER A 252 6.72 13.87 -18.63
CA SER A 252 7.91 14.59 -18.19
C SER A 252 8.24 14.29 -16.72
N PRO A 253 8.56 13.03 -16.38
CA PRO A 253 8.80 12.61 -14.99
C PRO A 253 10.01 13.31 -14.37
N ASP A 254 11.03 13.66 -15.16
CA ASP A 254 12.26 14.31 -14.69
C ASP A 254 12.04 15.71 -14.08
N LYS A 255 10.88 16.32 -14.34
CA LYS A 255 10.51 17.65 -13.83
C LYS A 255 9.75 17.60 -12.51
N VAL A 256 9.39 16.40 -12.05
CA VAL A 256 8.47 16.21 -10.93
C VAL A 256 9.24 16.07 -9.62
N ASP A 257 8.89 16.88 -8.64
CA ASP A 257 9.43 16.75 -7.29
C ASP A 257 8.69 15.66 -6.50
N PHE A 258 9.10 14.41 -6.75
CA PHE A 258 8.56 13.25 -6.05
C PHE A 258 8.72 13.34 -4.53
N ASN A 259 9.73 14.06 -4.02
CA ASN A 259 10.04 14.07 -2.60
C ASN A 259 9.02 14.89 -1.81
N ASN A 260 8.67 16.07 -2.32
CA ASN A 260 7.75 16.97 -1.65
C ASN A 260 6.27 16.55 -1.81
N MET A 261 5.98 15.68 -2.79
CA MET A 261 4.63 15.17 -3.04
C MET A 261 4.34 13.82 -2.34
N ALA A 262 5.36 13.00 -2.05
CA ALA A 262 5.16 11.63 -1.55
C ALA A 262 4.29 11.57 -0.29
N ASN A 263 4.59 12.40 0.73
CA ASN A 263 3.84 12.41 1.98
C ASN A 263 2.39 12.90 1.78
N ILE A 264 2.16 13.84 0.88
CA ILE A 264 0.81 14.34 0.55
C ILE A 264 -0.03 13.18 0.01
N ILE A 265 0.50 12.44 -0.98
CA ILE A 265 -0.19 11.30 -1.59
C ILE A 265 -0.44 10.19 -0.56
N ILE A 266 0.56 9.88 0.28
CA ILE A 266 0.44 8.86 1.34
C ILE A 266 -0.67 9.23 2.33
N ILE A 267 -0.75 10.48 2.77
CA ILE A 267 -1.79 10.95 3.70
C ILE A 267 -3.17 10.81 3.05
N HIS A 268 -3.36 11.33 1.83
CA HIS A 268 -4.67 11.30 1.16
C HIS A 268 -5.08 9.88 0.73
N SER A 269 -4.14 8.98 0.48
CA SER A 269 -4.42 7.55 0.23
C SER A 269 -4.95 6.79 1.45
N GLN A 270 -4.92 7.41 2.62
CA GLN A 270 -5.51 6.90 3.87
C GLN A 270 -6.78 7.67 4.27
N SER A 271 -7.30 8.54 3.39
CA SER A 271 -8.52 9.31 3.62
C SER A 271 -9.75 8.40 3.84
N GLU A 272 -10.66 8.84 4.71
CA GLU A 272 -11.99 8.23 4.89
C GLU A 272 -12.93 8.52 3.70
N ASP A 273 -12.70 9.63 2.98
CA ASP A 273 -13.41 9.91 1.73
C ASP A 273 -12.89 8.97 0.64
N ARG A 274 -13.79 8.09 0.18
CA ARG A 274 -13.47 7.05 -0.80
C ARG A 274 -12.92 7.60 -2.11
N LEU A 275 -13.43 8.71 -2.61
CA LEU A 275 -12.96 9.29 -3.88
C LEU A 275 -11.55 9.85 -3.74
N ILE A 276 -11.27 10.53 -2.62
CA ILE A 276 -9.92 11.02 -2.30
C ILE A 276 -8.96 9.84 -2.16
N GLN A 277 -9.33 8.84 -1.36
CA GLN A 277 -8.52 7.66 -1.10
C GLN A 277 -8.14 6.95 -2.41
N GLU A 278 -9.14 6.69 -3.26
CA GLU A 278 -8.99 6.00 -4.52
C GLU A 278 -8.12 6.79 -5.51
N THR A 279 -8.42 8.08 -5.69
CA THR A 279 -7.63 8.94 -6.58
C THR A 279 -6.18 9.02 -6.12
N SER A 280 -5.96 9.13 -4.80
CA SER A 280 -4.62 9.19 -4.23
C SER A 280 -3.86 7.86 -4.37
N LEU A 281 -4.54 6.71 -4.28
CA LEU A 281 -3.93 5.40 -4.53
C LEU A 281 -3.54 5.21 -6.01
N VAL A 282 -4.33 5.75 -6.94
CA VAL A 282 -3.94 5.79 -8.35
C VAL A 282 -2.67 6.63 -8.51
N TRP A 283 -2.63 7.84 -7.95
CA TRP A 283 -1.42 8.67 -7.94
C TRP A 283 -0.23 7.96 -7.31
N LEU A 284 -0.43 7.23 -6.21
CA LEU A 284 0.60 6.47 -5.54
C LEU A 284 1.18 5.36 -6.44
N LEU A 285 0.32 4.67 -7.19
CA LEU A 285 0.75 3.66 -8.17
C LEU A 285 1.66 4.27 -9.25
N HIS A 286 1.30 5.43 -9.79
CA HIS A 286 2.15 6.17 -10.74
C HIS A 286 3.46 6.63 -10.11
N PHE A 287 3.40 7.07 -8.86
CA PHE A 287 4.59 7.46 -8.13
C PHE A 287 5.58 6.31 -7.99
N VAL A 288 5.09 5.13 -7.61
CA VAL A 288 5.94 3.94 -7.48
C VAL A 288 6.52 3.53 -8.84
N SER A 289 5.78 3.66 -9.93
CA SER A 289 6.28 3.28 -11.26
C SER A 289 7.28 4.28 -11.85
N LEU A 290 7.09 5.57 -11.62
CA LEU A 290 7.89 6.65 -12.24
C LEU A 290 9.10 7.07 -11.40
N ALA A 291 8.96 7.15 -10.07
CA ALA A 291 10.02 7.66 -9.19
C ALA A 291 11.15 6.63 -8.94
N GLY A 292 10.95 5.37 -9.31
CA GLY A 292 11.94 4.30 -9.12
C GLY A 292 12.37 4.16 -7.65
N SER A 293 13.67 4.01 -7.40
CA SER A 293 14.19 3.79 -6.04
C SER A 293 13.97 4.98 -5.08
N VAL A 294 13.63 6.17 -5.59
CA VAL A 294 13.40 7.37 -4.75
C VAL A 294 12.22 7.17 -3.79
N VAL A 295 11.21 6.38 -4.15
CA VAL A 295 10.06 6.11 -3.26
C VAL A 295 10.40 5.22 -2.06
N LEU A 296 11.54 4.51 -2.08
CA LEU A 296 11.90 3.55 -1.04
C LEU A 296 12.13 4.19 0.33
N LYS A 297 12.49 5.48 0.40
CA LYS A 297 12.58 6.21 1.69
C LYS A 297 11.22 6.44 2.36
N TYR A 298 10.13 6.34 1.60
CA TYR A 298 8.76 6.46 2.11
C TYR A 298 8.08 5.10 2.27
N LEU A 299 8.83 3.99 2.13
CA LEU A 299 8.28 2.64 2.05
C LEU A 299 7.31 2.31 3.19
N SER A 300 7.62 2.66 4.43
CA SER A 300 6.73 2.42 5.58
C SER A 300 5.37 3.11 5.42
N GLY A 301 5.36 4.39 5.04
CA GLY A 301 4.12 5.15 4.79
C GLY A 301 3.32 4.60 3.61
N ILE A 302 4.01 4.24 2.52
CA ILE A 302 3.38 3.63 1.34
C ILE A 302 2.73 2.28 1.70
N LEU A 303 3.43 1.43 2.47
CA LEU A 303 2.88 0.17 2.96
C LEU A 303 1.71 0.38 3.91
N GLY A 304 1.78 1.39 4.78
CA GLY A 304 0.68 1.82 5.65
C GLY A 304 -0.58 2.20 4.87
N ALA A 305 -0.43 2.82 3.71
CA ALA A 305 -1.55 3.11 2.81
C ALA A 305 -2.07 1.87 2.06
N ILE A 306 -1.17 1.03 1.53
CA ILE A 306 -1.53 -0.06 0.62
C ILE A 306 -2.08 -1.28 1.36
N LEU A 307 -1.42 -1.74 2.42
CA LEU A 307 -1.73 -3.02 3.07
C LEU A 307 -3.16 -3.13 3.64
N PRO A 308 -3.72 -2.11 4.32
CA PRO A 308 -5.12 -2.15 4.78
C PRO A 308 -6.11 -2.30 3.64
N THR A 309 -5.84 -1.64 2.51
CA THR A 309 -6.78 -1.56 1.38
C THR A 309 -6.90 -2.87 0.60
N LEU A 310 -5.98 -3.80 0.79
CA LEU A 310 -6.07 -5.18 0.28
C LEU A 310 -7.24 -5.97 0.89
N ALA A 311 -7.77 -5.52 2.03
CA ALA A 311 -8.91 -6.12 2.72
C ALA A 311 -10.27 -5.78 2.12
N TYR A 312 -10.36 -4.76 1.25
CA TYR A 312 -11.64 -4.35 0.69
C TYR A 312 -12.26 -5.45 -0.18
N ASP A 313 -13.55 -5.70 0.03
CA ASP A 313 -14.25 -6.80 -0.62
C ASP A 313 -14.78 -6.35 -1.99
N ASN A 314 -14.48 -7.13 -3.05
CA ASN A 314 -14.82 -6.79 -4.44
C ASN A 314 -16.30 -7.06 -4.78
N GLN A 315 -17.14 -7.37 -3.79
CA GLN A 315 -18.44 -8.01 -4.01
C GLN A 315 -19.47 -7.17 -4.78
N GLN A 316 -19.29 -5.86 -4.94
CA GLN A 316 -20.31 -5.03 -5.58
C GLN A 316 -20.24 -4.97 -7.12
N HIS A 317 -19.13 -5.35 -7.78
CA HIS A 317 -19.00 -5.12 -9.25
C HIS A 317 -18.24 -6.23 -9.99
N LYS A 318 -18.91 -7.38 -10.18
CA LYS A 318 -18.42 -8.53 -11.00
C LYS A 318 -18.42 -8.29 -12.52
N ASN A 319 -18.87 -7.13 -13.01
CA ASN A 319 -19.29 -6.96 -14.41
C ASN A 319 -18.34 -6.18 -15.32
N ILE A 320 -17.11 -5.89 -14.90
CA ILE A 320 -16.09 -5.34 -15.81
C ILE A 320 -14.94 -6.35 -15.86
N LEU A 321 -14.87 -7.10 -16.96
CA LEU A 321 -13.69 -7.89 -17.29
C LEU A 321 -12.54 -6.91 -17.54
N PHE A 322 -11.54 -6.92 -16.68
CA PHE A 322 -10.21 -6.57 -17.16
C PHE A 322 -9.90 -7.53 -18.31
N PRO A 323 -9.41 -7.05 -19.47
CA PRO A 323 -8.69 -7.94 -20.36
C PRO A 323 -7.64 -8.63 -19.49
N GLY A 324 -7.35 -9.91 -19.70
CA GLY A 324 -6.24 -10.60 -19.02
C GLY A 324 -4.89 -10.01 -19.43
N CYS A 325 -4.69 -8.72 -19.16
CA CYS A 325 -3.53 -7.93 -19.51
C CYS A 325 -2.44 -8.28 -18.52
N VAL A 326 -1.45 -8.99 -19.04
CA VAL A 326 -0.18 -9.30 -18.37
C VAL A 326 0.70 -8.03 -18.26
N ASP A 327 0.32 -6.94 -18.93
CA ASP A 327 1.06 -5.68 -18.99
C ASP A 327 0.52 -4.65 -17.99
N ILE A 328 1.38 -4.30 -17.02
CA ILE A 328 1.11 -3.34 -15.94
C ILE A 328 0.83 -1.95 -16.52
N LEU A 329 1.47 -1.54 -17.62
CA LEU A 329 1.25 -0.22 -18.23
C LEU A 329 -0.17 -0.09 -18.82
N LEU A 330 -0.66 -1.13 -19.48
CA LEU A 330 -2.02 -1.17 -20.05
C LEU A 330 -3.09 -1.20 -18.96
N LEU A 331 -2.86 -1.95 -17.88
CA LEU A 331 -3.77 -1.99 -16.74
C LEU A 331 -3.80 -0.63 -16.01
N THR A 332 -2.63 -0.02 -15.83
CA THR A 332 -2.49 1.32 -15.23
C THR A 332 -3.22 2.35 -16.09
N PHE A 333 -3.00 2.37 -17.41
CA PHE A 333 -3.72 3.21 -18.36
C PHE A 333 -5.25 3.01 -18.32
N PHE A 334 -5.72 1.76 -18.23
CA PHE A 334 -7.16 1.46 -18.14
C PHE A 334 -7.77 1.97 -16.82
N ILE A 335 -7.08 1.79 -15.70
CA ILE A 335 -7.50 2.30 -14.38
C ILE A 335 -7.61 3.83 -14.43
N ILE A 336 -6.60 4.51 -14.97
CA ILE A 336 -6.61 5.98 -15.14
C ILE A 336 -7.78 6.43 -16.00
N GLN A 337 -7.92 5.87 -17.21
CA GLN A 337 -8.93 6.31 -18.15
C GLN A 337 -10.32 6.12 -17.57
N THR A 338 -10.55 5.02 -16.84
CA THR A 338 -11.85 4.75 -16.20
C THR A 338 -12.11 5.69 -15.02
N CYS A 339 -11.09 6.02 -14.20
CA CYS A 339 -11.20 7.06 -13.17
C CYS A 339 -11.55 8.43 -13.80
N LEU A 340 -11.02 8.75 -14.99
CA LEU A 340 -11.26 10.03 -15.65
C LEU A 340 -12.62 10.10 -16.37
N THR A 341 -13.15 8.98 -16.88
CA THR A 341 -14.40 8.95 -17.68
C THR A 341 -15.63 8.51 -16.90
N HIS A 342 -15.49 7.72 -15.83
CA HIS A 342 -16.62 7.12 -15.09
C HIS A 342 -16.49 7.26 -13.56
N PRO A 343 -16.55 8.49 -13.00
CA PRO A 343 -16.36 8.75 -11.57
C PRO A 343 -17.45 8.15 -10.63
N GLU A 344 -18.53 7.59 -11.19
CA GLU A 344 -19.59 6.91 -10.42
C GLU A 344 -19.43 5.39 -10.36
N GLN A 345 -18.48 4.82 -11.13
CA GLN A 345 -18.09 3.43 -10.98
C GLN A 345 -17.00 3.40 -9.91
N ILE A 346 -17.34 2.93 -8.72
CA ILE A 346 -16.41 2.64 -7.63
C ILE A 346 -15.24 1.83 -8.21
N LEU A 347 -14.08 2.47 -8.40
CA LEU A 347 -12.95 1.81 -9.01
C LEU A 347 -12.15 1.06 -7.97
N HIS A 348 -11.40 0.08 -8.47
CA HIS A 348 -10.94 -1.09 -7.72
C HIS A 348 -9.78 -0.76 -6.77
N ILE A 349 -10.06 -0.09 -5.64
CA ILE A 349 -9.06 0.24 -4.60
C ILE A 349 -8.14 -0.96 -4.31
N ARG A 350 -8.73 -2.14 -4.12
CA ARG A 350 -7.97 -3.37 -3.87
C ARG A 350 -7.05 -3.76 -5.02
N GLU A 351 -7.47 -3.59 -6.27
CA GLU A 351 -6.65 -3.94 -7.43
C GLU A 351 -5.54 -2.91 -7.65
N THR A 352 -5.84 -1.62 -7.52
CA THR A 352 -4.83 -0.55 -7.53
C THR A 352 -3.76 -0.79 -6.45
N ALA A 353 -4.20 -1.12 -5.22
CA ALA A 353 -3.32 -1.46 -4.12
C ALA A 353 -2.47 -2.71 -4.39
N LYS A 354 -3.04 -3.76 -4.97
CA LYS A 354 -2.28 -4.96 -5.39
C LYS A 354 -1.21 -4.62 -6.41
N GLN A 355 -1.53 -3.82 -7.43
CA GLN A 355 -0.57 -3.43 -8.46
C GLN A 355 0.53 -2.54 -7.87
N ALA A 356 0.17 -1.59 -7.02
CA ALA A 356 1.15 -0.73 -6.34
C ALA A 356 2.07 -1.58 -5.45
N ASN A 357 1.52 -2.56 -4.73
CA ASN A 357 2.27 -3.51 -3.93
C ASN A 357 3.28 -4.32 -4.77
N ILE A 358 2.85 -4.84 -5.92
CA ILE A 358 3.72 -5.62 -6.84
C ILE A 358 4.83 -4.73 -7.40
N SER A 359 4.49 -3.53 -7.88
CA SER A 359 5.46 -2.58 -8.42
C SER A 359 6.49 -2.17 -7.38
N LEU A 360 6.05 -1.94 -6.13
CA LEU A 360 6.92 -1.56 -5.02
C LEU A 360 7.90 -2.68 -4.65
N MET A 361 7.46 -3.94 -4.63
CA MET A 361 8.36 -5.09 -4.41
C MET A 361 9.45 -5.17 -5.48
N LYS A 362 9.12 -4.90 -6.76
CA LYS A 362 10.08 -4.96 -7.87
C LYS A 362 11.22 -3.93 -7.76
N LEU A 363 11.02 -2.85 -7.01
CA LEU A 363 12.05 -1.83 -6.80
C LEU A 363 13.16 -2.31 -5.85
N ILE A 364 12.91 -3.34 -5.04
CA ILE A 364 13.92 -3.92 -4.15
C ILE A 364 14.87 -4.80 -4.96
N THR A 365 16.08 -4.30 -5.19
CA THR A 365 17.17 -5.02 -5.82
C THR A 365 17.98 -5.86 -4.81
N PRO A 366 18.59 -6.98 -5.22
CA PRO A 366 19.41 -7.79 -4.32
C PRO A 366 20.66 -7.03 -3.86
N SER A 367 20.98 -7.09 -2.56
CA SER A 367 22.28 -6.67 -2.01
C SER A 367 22.85 -7.82 -1.18
N LEU A 368 23.76 -8.58 -1.78
CA LEU A 368 24.34 -9.78 -1.18
C LEU A 368 25.66 -9.52 -0.45
N ASP A 369 26.26 -8.34 -0.57
CA ASP A 369 27.63 -8.13 -0.11
C ASP A 369 27.70 -7.33 1.20
N LYS A 370 28.45 -7.87 2.17
CA LYS A 370 28.92 -7.14 3.36
C LYS A 370 30.20 -6.34 3.11
N GLU A 371 30.88 -6.55 1.98
CA GLU A 371 32.16 -5.90 1.64
C GLU A 371 32.09 -5.29 0.24
N GLY A 372 32.49 -4.03 0.13
CA GLY A 372 32.09 -3.14 -0.97
C GLY A 372 32.59 -3.49 -2.37
N ASN A 373 31.74 -3.19 -3.36
CA ASN A 373 32.12 -2.38 -4.52
C ASN A 373 30.88 -1.90 -5.30
N ASP A 374 30.80 -0.58 -5.53
CA ASP A 374 30.27 0.14 -6.70
C ASP A 374 28.99 -0.31 -7.42
N GLY A 375 27.96 -0.69 -6.67
CA GLY A 375 26.57 -0.46 -7.09
C GLY A 375 25.82 0.08 -5.89
N GLN A 376 25.33 1.33 -5.92
CA GLN A 376 24.61 1.95 -4.79
C GLN A 376 23.60 0.93 -4.21
N PRO A 377 23.87 0.30 -3.05
CA PRO A 377 22.94 -0.66 -2.48
C PRO A 377 21.69 0.12 -2.06
N ASN A 378 20.56 -0.55 -1.85
CA ASN A 378 19.33 0.01 -1.25
C ASN A 378 19.61 0.50 0.18
N THR A 379 20.43 1.54 0.32
CA THR A 379 21.22 1.87 1.51
C THR A 379 20.44 2.66 2.56
N ASN A 380 19.20 3.03 2.28
CA ASN A 380 18.36 3.84 3.18
C ASN A 380 16.90 3.37 3.19
N LEU A 381 16.67 2.06 3.28
CA LEU A 381 15.33 1.55 3.58
C LEU A 381 15.01 1.81 5.06
N PRO A 382 13.85 2.41 5.41
CA PRO A 382 13.44 2.61 6.81
C PRO A 382 12.96 1.28 7.41
N LEU A 383 13.88 0.32 7.57
CA LEU A 383 13.55 -1.06 7.92
C LEU A 383 12.88 -1.18 9.29
N THR A 384 13.24 -0.34 10.25
CA THR A 384 12.59 -0.31 11.57
C THR A 384 11.10 -0.01 11.42
N GLU A 385 10.76 1.09 10.76
CA GLU A 385 9.39 1.55 10.54
C GLU A 385 8.61 0.57 9.64
N VAL A 386 9.27 -0.02 8.65
CA VAL A 386 8.68 -1.04 7.78
C VAL A 386 8.35 -2.31 8.57
N VAL A 387 9.24 -2.77 9.46
CA VAL A 387 8.98 -3.92 10.32
C VAL A 387 7.85 -3.61 11.30
N ASP A 388 7.75 -2.38 11.82
CA ASP A 388 6.63 -1.97 12.66
C ASP A 388 5.29 -2.11 11.92
N VAL A 389 5.21 -1.57 10.70
CA VAL A 389 4.06 -1.72 9.79
C VAL A 389 3.73 -3.20 9.53
N PHE A 390 4.75 -4.04 9.29
CA PHE A 390 4.51 -5.48 9.13
C PHE A 390 3.95 -6.13 10.39
N THR A 391 4.49 -5.81 11.57
CA THR A 391 3.99 -6.40 12.82
C THR A 391 2.54 -5.99 13.11
N GLU A 392 2.17 -4.76 12.77
CA GLU A 392 0.78 -4.28 12.85
C GLU A 392 -0.13 -5.07 11.90
N TYR A 393 0.24 -5.19 10.62
CA TYR A 393 -0.63 -5.82 9.64
C TYR A 393 -0.58 -7.35 9.60
N LEU A 394 0.40 -7.98 10.27
CA LEU A 394 0.40 -9.44 10.49
C LEU A 394 -0.75 -9.90 11.37
N VAL A 395 -1.25 -9.06 12.29
CA VAL A 395 -2.40 -9.39 13.16
C VAL A 395 -3.74 -8.90 12.58
N PHE A 396 -3.73 -8.39 11.35
CA PHE A 396 -4.92 -7.86 10.70
C PHE A 396 -5.94 -8.95 10.34
N HIS A 397 -7.23 -8.59 10.31
CA HIS A 397 -8.33 -9.54 10.08
C HIS A 397 -8.33 -10.13 8.66
N SER A 398 -7.84 -9.40 7.67
CA SER A 398 -7.80 -9.84 6.26
C SER A 398 -6.68 -10.83 6.01
N LYS A 399 -7.04 -12.01 5.48
CA LYS A 399 -6.05 -13.02 5.03
C LYS A 399 -5.16 -12.51 3.90
N ASP A 400 -5.68 -11.65 3.02
CA ASP A 400 -4.94 -11.11 1.88
C ASP A 400 -3.85 -10.13 2.33
N THR A 401 -4.19 -9.28 3.32
CA THR A 401 -3.24 -8.35 3.94
C THR A 401 -2.13 -9.13 4.66
N LYS A 402 -2.50 -10.10 5.52
CA LYS A 402 -1.52 -10.98 6.19
C LYS A 402 -0.60 -11.68 5.20
N SER A 403 -1.17 -12.23 4.12
CA SER A 403 -0.40 -12.90 3.05
C SER A 403 0.57 -11.94 2.35
N ALA A 404 0.14 -10.71 2.05
CA ALA A 404 1.00 -9.70 1.44
C ALA A 404 2.17 -9.31 2.35
N VAL A 405 1.92 -9.15 3.65
CA VAL A 405 2.98 -8.86 4.63
C VAL A 405 4.00 -9.99 4.71
N ILE A 406 3.56 -11.25 4.80
CA ILE A 406 4.49 -12.39 4.86
C ILE A 406 5.31 -12.47 3.56
N ARG A 407 4.70 -12.24 2.40
CA ARG A 407 5.43 -12.16 1.12
C ARG A 407 6.46 -11.04 1.10
N TRP A 408 6.16 -9.88 1.67
CA TRP A 408 7.12 -8.79 1.83
C TRP A 408 8.31 -9.21 2.68
N ILE A 409 8.05 -9.80 3.85
CA ILE A 409 9.10 -10.28 4.74
C ILE A 409 9.99 -11.30 4.01
N THR A 410 9.40 -12.31 3.37
CA THR A 410 10.14 -13.30 2.58
C THR A 410 10.93 -12.64 1.45
N HIS A 411 10.36 -11.65 0.76
CA HIS A 411 11.05 -10.93 -0.31
C HIS A 411 12.28 -10.18 0.21
N LEU A 412 12.18 -9.51 1.36
CA LEU A 412 13.32 -8.83 1.99
C LEU A 412 14.38 -9.81 2.49
N LEU A 413 13.98 -10.97 3.05
CA LEU A 413 14.90 -12.04 3.44
C LEU A 413 15.71 -12.55 2.26
N VAL A 414 15.11 -12.65 1.08
CA VAL A 414 15.79 -13.09 -0.15
C VAL A 414 16.69 -11.98 -0.73
N LYS A 415 16.20 -10.73 -0.78
CA LYS A 415 16.87 -9.64 -1.51
C LYS A 415 17.94 -8.92 -0.68
N ILE A 416 17.67 -8.68 0.59
CA ILE A 416 18.53 -7.89 1.47
C ILE A 416 18.77 -8.62 2.80
N PRO A 417 19.21 -9.90 2.77
CA PRO A 417 19.25 -10.77 3.95
C PRO A 417 20.01 -10.14 5.12
N TYR A 418 21.18 -9.56 4.89
CA TYR A 418 21.98 -9.02 5.99
C TYR A 418 21.30 -7.85 6.71
N SER A 419 20.66 -6.93 5.99
CA SER A 419 20.00 -5.76 6.57
C SER A 419 18.73 -6.13 7.34
N ILE A 420 17.92 -7.04 6.78
CA ILE A 420 16.68 -7.46 7.46
C ILE A 420 16.96 -8.36 8.68
N PHE A 421 18.12 -9.04 8.70
CA PHE A 421 18.50 -9.90 9.81
C PHE A 421 18.76 -9.16 11.12
N ASP A 422 19.08 -7.87 11.08
CA ASP A 422 19.16 -7.03 12.28
C ASP A 422 17.79 -6.92 13.01
N HIS A 423 16.69 -7.15 12.28
CA HIS A 423 15.32 -7.11 12.80
C HIS A 423 14.67 -8.49 12.93
N VAL A 424 15.37 -9.58 12.58
CA VAL A 424 14.76 -10.91 12.41
C VAL A 424 14.19 -11.49 13.69
N GLU A 425 14.71 -11.17 14.88
CA GLU A 425 14.14 -11.69 16.14
C GLU A 425 12.69 -11.22 16.34
N LYS A 426 12.41 -9.94 16.04
CA LYS A 426 11.06 -9.38 16.12
C LYS A 426 10.16 -10.03 15.06
N ILE A 427 10.66 -10.11 13.83
CA ILE A 427 9.92 -10.71 12.71
C ILE A 427 9.61 -12.18 13.00
N PHE A 428 10.60 -12.96 13.41
CA PHE A 428 10.47 -14.38 13.76
C PHE A 428 9.39 -14.57 14.83
N SER A 429 9.43 -13.80 15.92
CA SER A 429 8.43 -13.88 16.99
C SER A 429 6.99 -13.67 16.48
N GLU A 430 6.77 -12.66 15.63
CA GLU A 430 5.43 -12.33 15.14
C GLU A 430 4.96 -13.27 14.02
N VAL A 431 5.82 -13.61 13.06
CA VAL A 431 5.50 -14.55 11.97
C VAL A 431 5.24 -15.95 12.54
N MET A 432 5.97 -16.38 13.57
CA MET A 432 5.77 -17.71 14.20
C MET A 432 4.35 -17.89 14.72
N LYS A 433 3.72 -16.83 15.23
CA LYS A 433 2.32 -16.88 15.72
C LYS A 433 1.32 -17.19 14.62
N ARG A 434 1.66 -16.99 13.34
CA ARG A 434 0.78 -17.25 12.17
C ARG A 434 0.69 -18.72 11.78
N ILE A 435 1.46 -19.62 12.37
CA ILE A 435 1.28 -21.08 12.17
C ILE A 435 -0.10 -21.56 12.65
N LYS A 436 -0.71 -20.83 13.58
CA LYS A 436 -2.04 -21.10 14.12
C LYS A 436 -3.16 -20.38 13.36
N ASP A 437 -2.88 -19.72 12.24
CA ASP A 437 -3.88 -18.94 11.49
C ASP A 437 -4.93 -19.84 10.82
N ASP A 438 -6.20 -19.43 10.83
CA ASP A 438 -7.30 -20.22 10.27
C ASP A 438 -7.18 -20.44 8.75
N ALA A 439 -6.50 -19.53 8.04
CA ALA A 439 -6.31 -19.66 6.60
C ALA A 439 -5.06 -20.48 6.27
N ASP A 440 -5.24 -21.60 5.56
CA ASP A 440 -4.13 -22.47 5.13
C ASP A 440 -3.11 -21.74 4.25
N ASP A 441 -3.54 -20.83 3.38
CA ASP A 441 -2.65 -20.01 2.55
C ASP A 441 -1.68 -19.16 3.38
N VAL A 442 -2.17 -18.61 4.51
CA VAL A 442 -1.35 -17.81 5.43
C VAL A 442 -0.34 -18.70 6.14
N VAL A 443 -0.74 -19.90 6.55
CA VAL A 443 0.16 -20.87 7.18
C VAL A 443 1.22 -21.36 6.21
N LEU A 444 0.86 -21.65 4.96
CA LEU A 444 1.83 -22.04 3.92
C LEU A 444 2.91 -20.96 3.73
N LEU A 445 2.50 -19.70 3.53
CA LEU A 445 3.42 -18.58 3.41
C LEU A 445 4.28 -18.38 4.68
N THR A 446 3.70 -18.63 5.86
CA THR A 446 4.42 -18.58 7.13
C THR A 446 5.55 -19.63 7.17
N LEU A 447 5.28 -20.85 6.70
CA LEU A 447 6.28 -21.91 6.65
C LEU A 447 7.38 -21.64 5.61
N GLU A 448 7.02 -21.07 4.45
CA GLU A 448 7.98 -20.60 3.45
C GLU A 448 8.89 -19.51 4.00
N CYS A 449 8.32 -18.51 4.68
CA CYS A 449 9.05 -17.43 5.33
C CYS A 449 10.01 -17.97 6.42
N MET A 450 9.55 -18.90 7.25
CA MET A 450 10.37 -19.56 8.27
C MET A 450 11.49 -20.40 7.66
N ALA A 451 11.21 -21.09 6.54
CA ALA A 451 12.21 -21.85 5.82
C ALA A 451 13.30 -20.96 5.21
N GLU A 452 12.91 -19.81 4.67
CA GLU A 452 13.85 -18.80 4.17
C GLU A 452 14.74 -18.27 5.29
N MET A 453 14.16 -17.91 6.44
CA MET A 453 14.94 -17.49 7.62
C MET A 453 15.92 -18.59 8.07
N ALA A 454 15.49 -19.85 8.09
CA ALA A 454 16.30 -20.99 8.51
C ALA A 454 17.46 -21.31 7.54
N SER A 455 17.28 -21.02 6.26
CA SER A 455 18.25 -21.31 5.19
C SER A 455 19.16 -20.12 4.86
N SER A 456 18.83 -18.93 5.33
CA SER A 456 19.58 -17.72 5.00
C SER A 456 20.99 -17.71 5.58
N VAL A 457 21.95 -17.32 4.74
CA VAL A 457 23.36 -17.11 5.11
C VAL A 457 23.57 -15.97 6.11
N ALA A 458 22.63 -15.03 6.23
CA ALA A 458 22.75 -13.95 7.20
C ALA A 458 22.53 -14.40 8.65
N GLY A 459 21.88 -15.56 8.85
CA GLY A 459 21.66 -16.14 10.17
C GLY A 459 22.81 -17.03 10.66
N THR A 460 23.85 -17.26 9.84
CA THR A 460 25.02 -18.03 10.29
C THR A 460 25.97 -17.13 11.11
N PRO A 461 26.46 -17.59 12.28
CA PRO A 461 27.42 -16.81 13.06
C PRO A 461 28.72 -16.60 12.26
N ILE A 462 29.18 -15.34 12.19
CA ILE A 462 30.37 -14.92 11.42
C ILE A 462 31.66 -15.58 11.96
N ASP A 463 31.71 -15.87 13.27
CA ASP A 463 32.83 -16.57 13.90
C ASP A 463 32.46 -18.01 14.29
N SER A 464 32.89 -18.95 13.45
CA SER A 464 32.86 -20.38 13.77
C SER A 464 33.81 -20.77 14.93
N GLN A 465 34.46 -19.81 15.60
CA GLN A 465 35.33 -20.02 16.77
C GLN A 465 34.82 -19.40 18.08
N VAL A 466 33.79 -18.53 18.06
CA VAL A 466 33.28 -17.83 19.26
C VAL A 466 32.07 -18.55 19.91
N PHE A 467 31.82 -19.81 19.51
CA PHE A 467 30.80 -20.70 20.08
C PHE A 467 31.14 -21.24 21.50
N VAL A 468 31.71 -20.39 22.34
CA VAL A 468 32.04 -20.69 23.75
C VAL A 468 31.07 -19.96 24.70
N GLY A 469 30.54 -18.78 24.32
CA GLY A 469 29.67 -17.96 25.20
C GLY A 469 28.20 -18.38 25.29
N THR A 470 27.63 -18.98 24.23
CA THR A 470 26.22 -19.41 24.14
C THR A 470 26.02 -20.92 24.29
N ARG A 471 27.03 -21.65 24.79
CA ARG A 471 26.94 -23.09 25.11
C ARG A 471 25.85 -23.42 26.14
N HIS A 472 25.41 -22.43 26.92
CA HIS A 472 24.34 -22.62 27.90
C HIS A 472 22.92 -22.52 27.34
N MET A 473 22.72 -22.06 26.10
CA MET A 473 21.38 -21.95 25.47
C MET A 473 21.23 -22.72 24.17
N LEU A 474 22.31 -23.20 23.56
CA LEU A 474 22.32 -24.09 22.40
C LEU A 474 23.29 -25.25 22.66
N ASN A 475 22.81 -26.49 22.47
CA ASN A 475 23.54 -27.71 22.84
C ASN A 475 24.70 -28.00 21.86
N PRO A 476 25.96 -28.12 22.32
CA PRO A 476 27.12 -28.44 21.48
C PRO A 476 27.02 -29.75 20.68
N SER A 477 26.16 -30.67 21.11
CA SER A 477 26.00 -31.99 20.47
C SER A 477 25.35 -31.93 19.08
N LEU A 478 24.55 -30.89 18.78
CA LEU A 478 23.96 -30.64 17.46
C LEU A 478 25.00 -30.24 16.41
N LEU A 479 26.16 -29.73 16.84
CA LEU A 479 27.27 -29.33 15.97
C LEU A 479 28.28 -30.45 15.72
N SER A 480 28.21 -31.56 16.48
CA SER A 480 29.28 -32.57 16.55
C SER A 480 29.06 -33.84 15.71
N MET A 481 27.90 -33.99 15.07
CA MET A 481 27.61 -35.15 14.22
C MET A 481 27.83 -34.76 12.76
N HIS A 482 28.75 -35.47 12.08
CA HIS A 482 29.05 -35.36 10.65
C HIS A 482 27.78 -35.54 9.80
N THR A 483 27.03 -34.46 9.65
CA THR A 483 26.01 -34.21 8.64
C THR A 483 26.32 -32.80 8.15
N PRO A 484 26.27 -32.51 6.84
CA PRO A 484 26.48 -31.15 6.37
C PRO A 484 25.33 -30.27 6.90
N LEU A 485 25.53 -29.66 8.06
CA LEU A 485 24.64 -28.67 8.65
C LEU A 485 24.74 -27.40 7.79
N VAL A 486 23.78 -27.22 6.88
CA VAL A 486 23.66 -26.02 6.04
C VAL A 486 22.65 -25.01 6.63
N LEU A 487 21.85 -25.40 7.63
CA LEU A 487 20.81 -24.54 8.23
C LEU A 487 21.29 -23.82 9.50
N ASN A 488 20.77 -22.60 9.71
CA ASN A 488 21.25 -21.70 10.75
C ASN A 488 20.51 -21.84 12.10
N ILE A 489 20.82 -20.96 13.06
CA ILE A 489 20.24 -21.00 14.43
C ILE A 489 18.71 -20.85 14.46
N TYR A 490 18.11 -20.19 13.47
CA TYR A 490 16.66 -19.97 13.39
C TYR A 490 15.91 -21.25 13.04
N PHE A 491 16.55 -22.20 12.33
CA PHE A 491 15.98 -23.53 12.13
C PHE A 491 15.72 -24.24 13.45
N THR A 492 16.72 -24.23 14.35
CA THR A 492 16.59 -24.88 15.66
C THR A 492 15.54 -24.17 16.51
N LYS A 493 15.57 -22.82 16.56
CA LYS A 493 14.54 -22.02 17.24
C LYS A 493 13.13 -22.35 16.72
N PHE A 494 12.99 -22.49 15.41
CA PHE A 494 11.73 -22.80 14.75
C PHE A 494 11.19 -24.17 15.16
N ILE A 495 12.00 -25.24 15.05
CA ILE A 495 11.60 -26.59 15.46
C ILE A 495 11.21 -26.65 16.94
N SER A 496 12.02 -26.04 17.82
CA SER A 496 11.72 -26.01 19.26
C SER A 496 10.42 -25.26 19.57
N ARG A 497 10.14 -24.16 18.86
CA ARG A 497 8.92 -23.37 19.07
C ARG A 497 7.68 -24.05 18.48
N LEU A 498 7.84 -24.77 17.36
CA LEU A 498 6.78 -25.58 16.76
C LEU A 498 6.35 -26.71 17.69
N LEU A 499 7.29 -27.46 18.26
CA LEU A 499 6.99 -28.51 19.24
C LEU A 499 6.30 -27.95 20.49
N ARG A 500 6.72 -26.76 20.97
CA ARG A 500 6.02 -26.07 22.06
C ARG A 500 4.57 -25.72 21.70
N TYR A 501 4.31 -25.33 20.44
CA TYR A 501 2.94 -25.12 19.99
C TYR A 501 2.13 -26.40 19.94
N PHE A 502 2.66 -27.50 19.42
CA PHE A 502 1.99 -28.80 19.46
C PHE A 502 1.71 -29.27 20.90
N LYS A 503 2.62 -29.01 21.84
CA LYS A 503 2.41 -29.33 23.27
C LYS A 503 1.31 -28.49 23.90
N SER A 504 1.30 -27.18 23.62
CA SER A 504 0.31 -26.23 24.17
C SER A 504 -1.08 -26.33 23.54
N ASP A 505 -1.18 -26.87 22.32
CA ASP A 505 -2.37 -26.85 21.48
C ASP A 505 -2.54 -28.22 20.80
N PRO A 506 -3.18 -29.18 21.50
CA PRO A 506 -3.38 -30.54 20.99
C PRO A 506 -4.18 -30.58 19.69
N LYS A 507 -5.08 -29.62 19.46
CA LYS A 507 -5.88 -29.54 18.22
C LYS A 507 -4.98 -29.24 17.01
N LEU A 508 -4.02 -28.33 17.17
CA LEU A 508 -3.01 -28.06 16.14
C LEU A 508 -2.20 -29.32 15.79
N LEU A 509 -1.79 -30.09 16.80
CA LEU A 509 -1.08 -31.36 16.60
C LEU A 509 -1.97 -32.40 15.91
N GLU A 510 -3.25 -32.47 16.27
CA GLU A 510 -4.14 -33.50 15.75
C GLU A 510 -4.53 -33.25 14.30
N GLU A 511 -4.92 -32.01 13.98
CA GLU A 511 -5.56 -31.63 12.71
C GLU A 511 -4.57 -31.07 11.68
N ARG A 512 -3.54 -30.32 12.11
CA ARG A 512 -2.68 -29.55 11.18
C ARG A 512 -1.22 -30.00 11.11
N SER A 513 -0.74 -30.79 12.08
CA SER A 513 0.67 -31.23 12.10
C SER A 513 1.10 -31.96 10.83
N SER A 514 0.23 -32.80 10.25
CA SER A 514 0.52 -33.52 9.01
C SER A 514 0.81 -32.56 7.86
N PHE A 515 -0.04 -31.56 7.66
CA PHE A 515 0.16 -30.51 6.66
C PHE A 515 1.47 -29.74 6.91
N ILE A 516 1.66 -29.24 8.14
CA ILE A 516 2.82 -28.43 8.52
C ILE A 516 4.13 -29.21 8.29
N ILE A 517 4.24 -30.42 8.82
CA ILE A 517 5.48 -31.21 8.76
C ILE A 517 5.79 -31.63 7.33
N ARG A 518 4.79 -32.03 6.54
CA ARG A 518 4.99 -32.36 5.13
C ARG A 518 5.50 -31.17 4.34
N GLN A 519 4.92 -29.99 4.57
CA GLN A 519 5.37 -28.78 3.90
C GLN A 519 6.79 -28.38 4.32
N LEU A 520 7.15 -28.52 5.60
CA LEU A 520 8.52 -28.30 6.05
C LEU A 520 9.53 -29.26 5.42
N CYS A 521 9.15 -30.53 5.27
CA CYS A 521 10.00 -31.52 4.59
C CYS A 521 10.23 -31.15 3.12
N ALA A 522 9.21 -30.59 2.45
CA ALA A 522 9.32 -30.11 1.08
C ALA A 522 10.23 -28.87 0.97
N LEU A 523 10.25 -27.99 1.98
CA LEU A 523 11.00 -26.72 1.96
C LEU A 523 12.46 -26.83 2.46
N LEU A 524 12.74 -27.64 3.50
CA LEU A 524 14.02 -27.60 4.27
C LEU A 524 14.82 -28.91 4.24
N ASN A 525 14.47 -29.84 3.34
CA ASN A 525 14.92 -31.23 3.30
C ASN A 525 14.34 -32.10 4.45
N ALA A 526 13.72 -33.22 4.08
CA ALA A 526 13.04 -34.12 5.01
C ALA A 526 13.98 -34.73 6.08
N GLU A 527 15.23 -35.02 5.73
CA GLU A 527 16.21 -35.59 6.66
C GLU A 527 16.53 -34.62 7.80
N ASN A 528 16.80 -33.36 7.46
CA ASN A 528 17.11 -32.32 8.44
C ASN A 528 15.94 -32.09 9.40
N VAL A 529 14.72 -32.01 8.86
CA VAL A 529 13.49 -31.83 9.64
C VAL A 529 13.28 -33.00 10.61
N PHE A 530 13.39 -34.24 10.13
CA PHE A 530 13.18 -35.43 10.98
C PHE A 530 14.28 -35.58 12.04
N ARG A 531 15.55 -35.36 11.69
CA ARG A 531 16.65 -35.35 12.67
C ARG A 531 16.43 -34.29 13.74
N ALA A 532 16.05 -33.07 13.36
CA ALA A 532 15.85 -31.98 14.30
C ALA A 532 14.65 -32.24 15.23
N LEU A 533 13.53 -32.73 14.69
CA LEU A 533 12.36 -33.12 15.49
C LEU A 533 12.69 -34.26 16.45
N SER A 534 13.36 -35.32 15.97
CA SER A 534 13.81 -36.43 16.82
C SER A 534 14.71 -35.96 17.94
N THR A 535 15.71 -35.15 17.61
CA THR A 535 16.69 -34.63 18.55
C THR A 535 16.02 -33.73 19.59
N ALA A 536 15.13 -32.83 19.16
CA ALA A 536 14.40 -31.95 20.07
C ALA A 536 13.45 -32.72 21.01
N LEU A 537 12.79 -33.77 20.52
CA LEU A 537 11.92 -34.63 21.36
C LEU A 537 12.75 -35.38 22.41
N THR A 538 13.89 -35.96 22.04
CA THR A 538 14.77 -36.66 23.00
C THR A 538 15.42 -35.73 24.03
N PHE A 539 15.80 -34.51 23.67
CA PHE A 539 16.37 -33.57 24.65
C PHE A 539 15.32 -32.87 25.50
N SER A 540 14.09 -32.70 25.00
CA SER A 540 13.01 -32.11 25.79
C SER A 540 12.68 -32.94 27.03
N SER A 541 12.86 -34.26 26.99
CA SER A 541 12.74 -35.13 28.17
C SER A 541 13.86 -34.95 29.19
N GLU A 542 15.04 -34.48 28.79
CA GLU A 542 16.21 -34.38 29.69
C GLU A 542 16.29 -33.04 30.44
N GLN A 543 15.74 -31.95 29.89
CA GLN A 543 15.89 -30.59 30.42
C GLN A 543 14.65 -30.02 31.13
N GLU A 544 13.44 -30.44 30.75
CA GLU A 544 12.23 -30.04 31.47
C GLU A 544 12.04 -30.97 32.67
N GLN A 545 11.98 -30.44 33.90
CA GLN A 545 11.79 -31.21 35.15
C GLN A 545 10.50 -32.07 35.18
N VAL A 546 9.64 -31.96 34.17
CA VAL A 546 8.43 -32.76 33.97
C VAL A 546 8.45 -33.33 32.55
N GLU A 547 8.88 -34.59 32.42
CA GLU A 547 8.69 -35.35 31.18
C GLU A 547 7.20 -35.46 30.86
N ASP A 548 6.81 -35.12 29.62
CA ASP A 548 5.47 -35.40 29.09
C ASP A 548 5.56 -36.56 28.09
N PRO A 549 5.59 -37.82 28.57
CA PRO A 549 5.72 -38.99 27.71
C PRO A 549 4.50 -39.17 26.78
N ARG A 550 3.33 -38.67 27.17
CA ARG A 550 2.11 -38.76 26.35
C ARG A 550 2.23 -37.86 25.12
N PHE A 551 2.68 -36.63 25.31
CA PHE A 551 2.96 -35.72 24.19
C PHE A 551 4.01 -36.29 23.24
N CYS A 552 5.13 -36.80 23.77
CA CYS A 552 6.19 -37.38 22.96
C CYS A 552 5.69 -38.59 22.16
N SER A 553 4.98 -39.52 22.81
CA SER A 553 4.41 -40.70 22.16
C SER A 553 3.43 -40.34 21.04
N HIS A 554 2.53 -39.38 21.30
CA HIS A 554 1.55 -38.94 20.30
C HIS A 554 2.20 -38.21 19.12
N THR A 555 3.20 -37.37 19.39
CA THR A 555 3.97 -36.68 18.33
C THR A 555 4.70 -37.70 17.44
N ILE A 556 5.35 -38.70 18.04
CA ILE A 556 6.03 -39.77 17.31
C ILE A 556 5.05 -40.61 16.49
N LYS A 557 3.86 -40.90 17.01
CA LYS A 557 2.79 -41.57 16.25
C LYS A 557 2.40 -40.78 14.99
N LYS A 558 2.26 -39.45 15.10
CA LYS A 558 2.00 -38.57 13.95
C LYS A 558 3.16 -38.57 12.96
N LEU A 559 4.40 -38.41 13.44
CA LEU A 559 5.61 -38.45 12.61
C LEU A 559 5.79 -39.78 11.88
N ASN A 560 5.51 -40.90 12.55
CA ASN A 560 5.54 -42.22 11.94
C ASN A 560 4.50 -42.33 10.82
N THR A 561 3.27 -41.88 11.06
CA THR A 561 2.23 -41.88 10.02
C THR A 561 2.66 -41.07 8.80
N ILE A 562 3.24 -39.88 9.01
CA ILE A 562 3.76 -39.02 7.93
C ILE A 562 4.90 -39.71 7.17
N LEU A 563 5.90 -40.26 7.89
CA LEU A 563 7.02 -41.02 7.32
C LEU A 563 6.54 -42.18 6.45
N MET A 564 5.44 -42.84 6.82
CA MET A 564 4.92 -44.01 6.11
C MET A 564 3.96 -43.70 4.96
N THR A 565 3.37 -42.51 4.91
CA THR A 565 2.27 -42.23 3.95
C THR A 565 2.57 -41.10 2.98
N SER A 566 3.46 -40.16 3.35
CA SER A 566 3.67 -38.91 2.60
C SER A 566 4.68 -39.10 1.48
N SER A 567 4.43 -38.56 0.28
CA SER A 567 5.30 -38.72 -0.89
C SER A 567 6.61 -37.93 -0.75
N GLU A 568 6.58 -36.83 -0.02
CA GLU A 568 7.71 -35.93 0.27
C GLU A 568 8.85 -36.65 1.02
N LEU A 569 8.57 -37.79 1.64
CA LEU A 569 9.52 -38.60 2.40
C LEU A 569 10.06 -39.81 1.63
N SER A 570 9.82 -39.89 0.32
CA SER A 570 10.29 -40.99 -0.53
C SER A 570 11.81 -41.17 -0.45
N GLU A 571 12.59 -40.11 -0.63
CA GLU A 571 14.06 -40.16 -0.55
C GLU A 571 14.54 -40.57 0.85
N LEU A 572 13.95 -40.01 1.91
CA LEU A 572 14.30 -40.34 3.29
C LEU A 572 14.06 -41.82 3.60
N ARG A 573 12.96 -42.39 3.10
CA ARG A 573 12.65 -43.82 3.24
C ARG A 573 13.67 -44.70 2.54
N GLU A 574 14.11 -44.34 1.33
CA GLU A 574 15.11 -45.10 0.60
C GLU A 574 16.49 -45.04 1.31
N LYS A 575 16.89 -43.87 1.82
CA LYS A 575 18.08 -43.73 2.68
C LYS A 575 18.00 -44.61 3.92
N LEU A 576 16.87 -44.63 4.62
CA LEU A 576 16.64 -45.48 5.80
C LEU A 576 16.65 -46.98 5.49
N LYS A 577 16.23 -47.40 4.30
CA LYS A 577 16.32 -48.80 3.85
C LYS A 577 17.74 -49.23 3.53
N ASN A 578 18.55 -48.31 3.01
CA ASN A 578 19.92 -48.59 2.58
C ASN A 578 20.91 -48.43 3.75
N LYS A 579 21.30 -49.54 4.38
CA LYS A 579 22.25 -49.54 5.50
C LYS A 579 23.72 -49.30 5.09
N SER A 580 24.01 -49.08 3.80
CA SER A 580 25.38 -48.77 3.38
C SER A 580 25.74 -47.32 3.74
N GLY A 581 26.78 -47.15 4.55
CA GLY A 581 27.29 -45.84 4.97
C GLY A 581 27.00 -45.49 6.43
N LYS A 582 27.95 -44.77 7.05
CA LYS A 582 27.87 -44.32 8.44
C LYS A 582 26.71 -43.33 8.66
N GLU A 583 26.50 -42.43 7.71
CA GLU A 583 25.46 -41.38 7.78
C GLU A 583 24.03 -41.95 7.88
N ASN A 584 23.73 -43.00 7.10
CA ASN A 584 22.43 -43.68 7.12
C ASN A 584 22.20 -44.43 8.45
N SER A 585 23.28 -44.99 9.02
CA SER A 585 23.22 -45.62 10.35
C SER A 585 22.98 -44.57 11.44
N ASP A 586 23.66 -43.43 11.36
CA ASP A 586 23.47 -42.31 12.29
C ASP A 586 22.05 -41.72 12.17
N LEU A 587 21.49 -41.68 10.96
CA LEU A 587 20.08 -41.31 10.73
C LEU A 587 19.14 -42.26 11.47
N PHE A 588 19.27 -43.56 11.24
CA PHE A 588 18.46 -44.57 11.90
C PHE A 588 18.58 -44.44 13.43
N CYS A 589 19.79 -44.32 13.97
CA CYS A 589 19.99 -44.18 15.42
C CYS A 589 19.36 -42.90 15.98
N CYS A 590 19.43 -41.79 15.25
CA CYS A 590 18.79 -40.52 15.65
C CYS A 590 17.26 -40.68 15.75
N LEU A 591 16.63 -41.23 14.71
CA LEU A 591 15.19 -41.45 14.68
C LEU A 591 14.76 -42.50 15.70
N TYR A 592 15.49 -43.61 15.79
CA TYR A 592 15.15 -44.74 16.64
C TYR A 592 15.03 -44.33 18.12
N LYS A 593 15.95 -43.50 18.62
CA LYS A 593 15.92 -43.01 20.01
C LYS A 593 14.61 -42.31 20.36
N SER A 594 14.14 -41.38 19.51
CA SER A 594 12.87 -40.70 19.77
C SER A 594 11.67 -41.58 19.42
N TRP A 595 11.78 -42.46 18.41
CA TRP A 595 10.72 -43.39 18.05
C TRP A 595 10.37 -44.36 19.20
N CYS A 596 11.30 -44.63 20.12
CA CYS A 596 11.04 -45.42 21.32
C CYS A 596 9.99 -44.83 22.27
N HIS A 597 9.62 -43.54 22.15
CA HIS A 597 8.48 -42.99 22.89
C HIS A 597 7.13 -43.60 22.46
N ASN A 598 7.06 -44.27 21.30
CA ASN A 598 5.92 -45.06 20.86
C ASN A 598 6.37 -46.45 20.38
N PRO A 599 6.08 -47.53 21.13
CA PRO A 599 6.51 -48.89 20.80
C PRO A 599 6.11 -49.38 19.40
N ILE A 600 4.91 -49.04 18.90
CA ILE A 600 4.46 -49.48 17.57
C ILE A 600 5.16 -48.72 16.45
N ALA A 601 5.41 -47.43 16.63
CA ALA A 601 6.24 -46.64 15.73
C ALA A 601 7.66 -47.21 15.67
N ALA A 602 8.27 -47.56 16.80
CA ALA A 602 9.61 -48.16 16.85
C ALA A 602 9.67 -49.50 16.09
N ILE A 603 8.65 -50.36 16.25
CA ILE A 603 8.49 -51.59 15.46
C ILE A 603 8.37 -51.25 13.97
N CYS A 604 7.50 -50.30 13.62
CA CYS A 604 7.28 -49.87 12.24
C CYS A 604 8.58 -49.39 11.58
N LEU A 605 9.38 -48.59 12.28
CA LEU A 605 10.69 -48.11 11.82
C LEU A 605 11.69 -49.26 11.63
N CYS A 606 11.71 -50.25 12.54
CA CYS A 606 12.57 -51.43 12.39
C CYS A 606 12.16 -52.28 11.18
N LEU A 607 10.86 -52.43 10.92
CA LEU A 607 10.35 -53.13 9.75
C LEU A 607 10.70 -52.36 8.47
N LEU A 608 10.54 -51.03 8.47
CA LEU A 608 10.88 -50.14 7.34
C LEU A 608 12.36 -50.25 6.96
N THR A 609 13.23 -50.28 7.97
CA THR A 609 14.70 -50.29 7.81
C THR A 609 15.30 -51.70 7.71
N GLN A 610 14.45 -52.74 7.60
CA GLN A 610 14.88 -54.15 7.50
C GLN A 610 15.75 -54.60 8.69
N ASN A 611 15.50 -54.06 9.89
CA ASN A 611 16.14 -54.45 11.15
C ASN A 611 15.33 -55.54 11.87
N TYR A 612 15.08 -56.65 11.17
CA TYR A 612 14.17 -57.71 11.63
C TYR A 612 14.63 -58.38 12.94
N GLN A 613 15.92 -58.65 13.11
CA GLN A 613 16.43 -59.24 14.35
C GLN A 613 16.15 -58.35 15.57
N HIS A 614 16.38 -57.03 15.43
CA HIS A 614 16.09 -56.06 16.47
C HIS A 614 14.59 -55.95 16.74
N CYS A 615 13.77 -55.90 15.67
CA CYS A 615 12.31 -55.91 15.77
C CYS A 615 11.79 -57.10 16.59
N CYS A 616 12.34 -58.29 16.37
CA CYS A 616 11.92 -59.49 17.11
C CYS A 616 12.33 -59.42 18.58
N THR A 617 13.50 -58.86 18.87
CA THR A 617 13.95 -58.60 20.25
C THR A 617 13.03 -57.62 20.96
N LEU A 618 12.55 -56.59 20.26
CA LEU A 618 11.57 -55.64 20.80
C LEU A 618 10.22 -56.31 21.05
N LEU A 619 9.69 -57.07 20.09
CA LEU A 619 8.41 -57.77 20.22
C LEU A 619 8.41 -58.79 21.37
N GLN A 620 9.54 -59.45 21.63
CA GLN A 620 9.66 -60.34 22.79
C GLN A 620 9.51 -59.60 24.11
N LYS A 621 9.87 -58.32 24.19
CA LYS A 621 9.65 -57.51 25.40
C LYS A 621 8.19 -57.10 25.60
N PHE A 622 7.32 -57.21 24.58
CA PHE A 622 5.90 -56.88 24.74
C PHE A 622 5.17 -57.86 25.67
N SER A 623 5.71 -59.06 25.90
CA SER A 623 5.16 -59.97 26.92
C SER A 623 5.24 -59.40 28.33
N ASP A 624 6.15 -58.46 28.55
CA ASP A 624 6.45 -57.93 29.88
C ASP A 624 5.61 -56.67 30.21
N PHE A 625 4.75 -56.23 29.27
CA PHE A 625 3.91 -55.03 29.41
C PHE A 625 2.41 -55.34 29.20
N GLU A 626 1.56 -54.57 29.86
CA GLU A 626 0.10 -54.63 29.64
C GLU A 626 -0.26 -54.03 28.27
N LEU A 627 -0.92 -54.83 27.42
CA LEU A 627 -1.38 -54.40 26.10
C LEU A 627 -2.67 -53.57 26.23
N THR A 628 -2.53 -52.24 26.13
CA THR A 628 -3.68 -51.33 26.17
C THR A 628 -4.49 -51.36 24.88
N VAL A 629 -5.77 -50.96 24.94
CA VAL A 629 -6.65 -50.86 23.76
C VAL A 629 -6.05 -49.95 22.69
N ASP A 630 -5.45 -48.82 23.08
CA ASP A 630 -4.81 -47.89 22.15
C ASP A 630 -3.63 -48.55 21.40
N LEU A 631 -2.84 -49.37 22.09
CA LEU A 631 -1.74 -50.12 21.50
C LEU A 631 -2.23 -51.19 20.51
N LEU A 632 -3.33 -51.88 20.85
CA LEU A 632 -3.97 -52.85 19.95
C LEU A 632 -4.52 -52.19 18.68
N VAL A 633 -5.14 -51.00 18.81
CA VAL A 633 -5.60 -50.21 17.65
C VAL A 633 -4.43 -49.77 16.77
N GLU A 634 -3.28 -49.44 17.36
CA GLU A 634 -2.07 -49.10 16.60
C GLU A 634 -1.44 -50.33 15.93
N LEU A 635 -1.46 -51.51 16.58
CA LEU A 635 -1.05 -52.77 15.97
C LEU A 635 -1.94 -53.12 14.77
N ASP A 636 -3.26 -52.96 14.89
CA ASP A 636 -4.20 -53.15 13.77
C ASP A 636 -3.83 -52.24 12.58
N LYS A 637 -3.54 -50.96 12.84
CA LYS A 637 -3.10 -50.01 11.80
C LYS A 637 -1.76 -50.40 11.19
N LEU A 638 -0.81 -50.91 11.98
CA LEU A 638 0.46 -51.41 11.48
C LEU A 638 0.26 -52.59 10.52
N VAL A 639 -0.61 -53.55 10.85
CA VAL A 639 -0.91 -54.67 9.94
C VAL A 639 -1.53 -54.18 8.64
N GLN A 640 -2.47 -53.22 8.70
CA GLN A 640 -3.01 -52.62 7.49
C GLN A 640 -1.92 -51.93 6.65
N LEU A 641 -0.97 -51.26 7.29
CA LEU A 641 0.19 -50.67 6.61
C LEU A 641 1.08 -51.73 5.95
N LEU A 642 1.28 -52.90 6.55
CA LEU A 642 2.06 -53.99 5.94
C LEU A 642 1.49 -54.44 4.59
N GLU A 643 0.17 -54.32 4.40
CA GLU A 643 -0.48 -54.61 3.13
C GLU A 643 -0.43 -53.45 2.12
N SER A 644 -0.03 -52.26 2.55
CA SER A 644 0.13 -51.10 1.68
C SER A 644 1.37 -51.21 0.77
N PRO A 645 1.44 -50.45 -0.34
CA PRO A 645 2.57 -50.49 -1.28
C PRO A 645 3.93 -50.22 -0.64
N ILE A 646 3.99 -49.46 0.46
CA ILE A 646 5.25 -49.10 1.10
C ILE A 646 6.04 -50.32 1.60
N PHE A 647 5.33 -51.40 1.99
CA PHE A 647 5.88 -52.66 2.46
C PHE A 647 5.73 -53.79 1.42
N ALA A 648 5.50 -53.45 0.15
CA ALA A 648 5.51 -54.44 -0.93
C ALA A 648 6.81 -55.25 -0.96
N TYR A 649 7.95 -54.59 -0.75
CA TYR A 649 9.24 -55.27 -0.65
C TYR A 649 9.21 -56.31 0.48
N LEU A 650 8.80 -55.97 1.69
CA LEU A 650 8.76 -56.87 2.85
C LEU A 650 7.95 -58.14 2.55
N ARG A 651 6.83 -58.02 1.83
CA ARG A 651 6.01 -59.17 1.43
C ARG A 651 6.73 -60.07 0.41
N LEU A 652 7.49 -59.51 -0.52
CA LEU A 652 8.34 -60.30 -1.43
C LEU A 652 9.48 -60.98 -0.66
N GLN A 653 10.04 -60.30 0.34
CA GLN A 653 11.10 -60.82 1.19
C GLN A 653 10.68 -62.05 2.01
N LEU A 654 9.38 -62.31 2.20
CA LEU A 654 8.87 -63.52 2.86
C LEU A 654 9.14 -64.80 2.06
N LEU A 655 9.36 -64.69 0.75
CA LEU A 655 9.73 -65.84 -0.10
C LEU A 655 11.17 -66.30 0.17
N GLU A 656 12.00 -65.49 0.83
CA GLU A 656 13.39 -65.83 1.12
C GLU A 656 13.55 -66.56 2.49
N GLY A 657 12.64 -67.48 2.78
CA GLY A 657 12.38 -68.01 4.14
C GLY A 657 13.60 -68.47 4.95
N ARG A 658 14.65 -69.01 4.32
CA ARG A 658 15.89 -69.42 5.00
C ARG A 658 16.83 -68.24 5.29
N CYS A 659 16.87 -67.22 4.43
CA CYS A 659 17.76 -66.06 4.56
C CYS A 659 17.17 -64.97 5.47
N ARG A 660 15.84 -64.95 5.67
CA ARG A 660 15.15 -63.94 6.49
C ARG A 660 14.23 -64.53 7.57
N GLN A 661 14.70 -65.55 8.30
CA GLN A 661 13.96 -66.19 9.41
C GLN A 661 13.42 -65.20 10.45
N HIS A 662 14.17 -64.14 10.73
CA HIS A 662 13.75 -63.09 11.65
C HIS A 662 12.48 -62.35 11.19
N LEU A 663 12.31 -62.12 9.88
CA LEU A 663 11.11 -61.46 9.36
C LEU A 663 9.86 -62.31 9.63
N THR A 664 9.91 -63.59 9.28
CA THR A 664 8.82 -64.55 9.53
C THR A 664 8.51 -64.63 11.02
N LYS A 665 9.52 -64.76 11.88
CA LYS A 665 9.36 -64.78 13.34
C LYS A 665 8.68 -63.50 13.85
N CYS A 666 9.06 -62.34 13.34
CA CYS A 666 8.49 -61.07 13.76
C CYS A 666 7.02 -60.94 13.35
N LEU A 667 6.64 -61.37 12.14
CA LEU A 667 5.24 -61.35 11.70
C LEU A 667 4.36 -62.34 12.47
N TYR A 668 4.84 -63.56 12.76
CA TYR A 668 4.11 -64.46 13.65
C TYR A 668 4.03 -63.93 15.09
N SER A 669 5.06 -63.23 15.57
CA SER A 669 5.02 -62.59 16.90
C SER A 669 3.95 -61.49 16.93
N LEU A 670 3.84 -60.66 15.89
CA LEU A 670 2.75 -59.69 15.75
C LEU A 670 1.38 -60.38 15.70
N LEU A 671 1.27 -61.48 14.96
CA LEU A 671 0.03 -62.27 14.88
C LEU A 671 -0.42 -62.78 16.26
N MET A 672 0.53 -63.24 17.09
CA MET A 672 0.23 -63.75 18.43
C MET A 672 -0.13 -62.64 19.43
N LEU A 673 0.27 -61.39 19.19
CA LEU A 673 -0.10 -60.24 20.02
C LEU A 673 -1.47 -59.66 19.67
N LEU A 674 -1.99 -59.94 18.47
CA LEU A 674 -3.28 -59.44 18.03
C LEU A 674 -4.43 -60.27 18.63
N PRO A 675 -5.54 -59.63 19.04
CA PRO A 675 -6.79 -60.36 19.23
C PRO A 675 -7.25 -60.94 17.90
N GLN A 676 -8.21 -61.88 17.91
CA GLN A 676 -8.83 -62.43 16.70
C GLN A 676 -9.70 -61.37 15.98
N SER A 677 -9.04 -60.35 15.43
CA SER A 677 -9.60 -59.22 14.71
C SER A 677 -9.44 -59.43 13.20
N ARG A 678 -10.05 -58.54 12.40
CA ARG A 678 -9.84 -58.53 10.94
C ARG A 678 -8.36 -58.38 10.56
N SER A 679 -7.56 -57.69 11.37
CA SER A 679 -6.11 -57.57 11.14
C SER A 679 -5.39 -58.88 11.40
N PHE A 680 -5.79 -59.62 12.44
CA PHE A 680 -5.31 -60.99 12.67
C PHE A 680 -5.59 -61.86 11.44
N ASP A 681 -6.83 -61.86 10.94
CA ASP A 681 -7.18 -62.63 9.75
C ASP A 681 -6.33 -62.21 8.55
N THR A 682 -6.18 -60.90 8.31
CA THR A 682 -5.40 -60.36 7.20
C THR A 682 -3.95 -60.86 7.24
N LEU A 683 -3.30 -60.78 8.40
CA LEU A 683 -1.93 -61.23 8.57
C LEU A 683 -1.81 -62.76 8.51
N HIS A 684 -2.76 -63.49 9.09
CA HIS A 684 -2.80 -64.95 9.07
C HIS A 684 -2.92 -65.48 7.63
N HIS A 685 -3.84 -64.93 6.85
CA HIS A 685 -3.99 -65.29 5.43
C HIS A 685 -2.73 -65.00 4.64
N ARG A 686 -2.09 -63.83 4.85
CA ARG A 686 -0.82 -63.48 4.18
C ARG A 686 0.28 -64.48 4.49
N LEU A 687 0.42 -64.88 5.75
CA LEU A 687 1.43 -65.87 6.17
C LEU A 687 1.14 -67.26 5.60
N ASN A 688 -0.13 -67.65 5.49
CA ASN A 688 -0.53 -68.91 4.85
C ASN A 688 -0.30 -68.93 3.33
N CYS A 689 -0.15 -67.77 2.69
CA CYS A 689 0.23 -67.70 1.27
C CYS A 689 1.73 -67.93 1.02
N VAL A 690 2.57 -67.93 2.06
CA VAL A 690 4.01 -68.18 1.92
C VAL A 690 4.22 -69.70 1.77
N PRO A 691 4.91 -70.17 0.71
CA PRO A 691 5.16 -71.61 0.53
C PRO A 691 5.97 -72.19 1.70
N ASP A 692 5.79 -73.48 1.96
CA ASP A 692 6.58 -74.19 2.97
C ASP A 692 8.09 -73.95 2.72
N PRO A 693 8.91 -73.55 3.71
CA PRO A 693 10.34 -73.33 3.56
C PRO A 693 11.16 -74.54 3.03
N GLY A 694 10.53 -75.70 2.84
CA GLY A 694 11.06 -76.84 2.09
C GLY A 694 10.89 -76.79 0.56
N LEU A 695 10.03 -75.91 0.02
CA LEU A 695 9.69 -75.77 -1.41
C LEU A 695 10.38 -74.57 -2.11
N LEU A 696 11.11 -73.75 -1.36
CA LEU A 696 11.92 -72.60 -1.78
C LEU A 696 13.37 -72.80 -1.32
#